data_AF-A0A7C3MT00-F1
#
_entry.id   AF-A0A7C3MT00-F1
#
_cell.length_a   1.000
_cell.length_b   1.000
_cell.length_c   1.000
_cell.angle_alpha   90.00
_cell.angle_beta   90.00
_cell.angle_gamma   90.00
#
_symmetry.space_group_name_H-M   'P 1'
#
loop_
_entity.id
_entity.type
_entity.pdbx_description
1 polymer ?
#
loop_
_entity_poly.entity_id
_entity_poly.type
_entity_poly.pdbx_seq_one_letter_code
_entity_poly.pdbx_strand_id
1 'polypeptide(L)'
;MPMLALGQTVFWDEPMKAVLWGPLAELMPQTTMLLGVMDTDYFSRPPATVQGRGEYKILPHNDYSTKELWVATGELSRLFGSETIPSREQYVQHGVQLELLARTAPEGRRAFLDRVTEAWGWTGLVNTGSRRLLAGDVPLADVLPALIAQLEWGLGGTTECLVGEARQRANQQAQVILGWVRAYADLHPNAKLVNLYLDIGPRIYGLLLGHPPDRVQTILSSELFRFNRSTAERPRFRILDLFLRPETAQIARAAYDDAVHGSEIYTLDRFGDGAIPFDLVVPGHGRGTIHITPGRVVVDADEPLYLKADTPITSAAHLAEVVERSLGNRVALIGKAVTLVAMCGAEHVVVFNETGSSYVWRTEKMASAIVRRGCPLPLYPILRLQYPTWDVIGATGVQIQLPEHLAATFGVARIAAEELGRRWRAVCAEQEELLQTLARIRGPRGTLAFLEQRQPGQWQDAIAEFDRLHQTLIAARERIDALKAKTQQLYASARALKQESELLAREKGRDYRATVAPLREQLWMALSRGDHAQAELLRARISAEEERRASTFDERWIELRRRIRDIEGEIARTRAERRSVETALEVREARSGLMELSCKAQAAKLELVRNAILTSRGLRATCNRPTAWWLPLLSPDGAWFRAVANGTKAYLEPLSPQVPATCAADLQPQLCKCKGD
;
A
#
# COMPACT_ATOMS: atom_id res chain seq x y z
N MET A 1 -26.56 4.27 -29.80
CA MET A 1 -25.11 3.96 -29.86
C MET A 1 -24.86 2.75 -28.99
N PRO A 2 -24.05 1.75 -29.39
CA PRO A 2 -23.85 0.58 -28.55
C PRO A 2 -23.02 0.95 -27.32
N MET A 3 -23.52 0.60 -26.13
CA MET A 3 -22.82 0.79 -24.87
C MET A 3 -22.10 -0.49 -24.46
N LEU A 4 -20.94 -0.34 -23.83
CA LEU A 4 -20.16 -1.47 -23.31
C LEU A 4 -19.86 -1.25 -21.84
N ALA A 5 -20.25 -2.21 -21.02
CA ALA A 5 -19.83 -2.36 -19.64
C ALA A 5 -18.97 -3.63 -19.58
N LEU A 6 -17.73 -3.55 -19.10
CA LEU A 6 -16.81 -4.68 -19.10
C LEU A 6 -16.25 -4.87 -17.69
N GLY A 7 -16.73 -5.91 -17.01
CA GLY A 7 -16.38 -6.18 -15.62
C GLY A 7 -15.55 -7.46 -15.46
N GLN A 8 -14.73 -7.45 -14.41
CA GLN A 8 -13.94 -8.60 -13.96
C GLN A 8 -14.74 -9.56 -13.07
N THR A 9 -15.80 -9.06 -12.43
CA THR A 9 -16.71 -9.86 -11.61
C THR A 9 -18.12 -9.27 -11.66
N VAL A 10 -19.14 -10.14 -11.64
CA VAL A 10 -20.55 -9.74 -11.56
C VAL A 10 -21.02 -9.52 -10.12
N PHE A 11 -20.13 -9.77 -9.17
CA PHE A 11 -20.40 -9.79 -7.75
C PHE A 11 -19.90 -8.54 -7.02
N TRP A 12 -19.50 -7.49 -7.75
CA TRP A 12 -19.06 -6.26 -7.12
C TRP A 12 -19.87 -5.05 -7.58
N ASP A 13 -19.22 -4.07 -8.18
CA ASP A 13 -19.80 -2.80 -8.59
C ASP A 13 -20.23 -2.77 -10.06
N GLU A 14 -19.89 -3.80 -10.84
CA GLU A 14 -20.28 -3.89 -12.25
C GLU A 14 -21.80 -3.82 -12.45
N PRO A 15 -22.65 -4.51 -11.65
CA PRO A 15 -24.09 -4.45 -11.85
C PRO A 15 -24.74 -3.13 -11.46
N MET A 16 -24.03 -2.22 -10.79
CA MET A 16 -24.56 -0.89 -10.47
C MET A 16 -24.86 -0.06 -11.70
N LYS A 17 -24.27 -0.38 -12.86
CA LYS A 17 -24.58 0.29 -14.14
C LYS A 17 -26.03 0.08 -14.58
N ALA A 18 -26.78 -0.82 -13.93
CA ALA A 18 -28.23 -0.94 -14.07
C ALA A 18 -28.98 0.40 -13.82
N VAL A 19 -28.40 1.36 -13.10
CA VAL A 19 -29.01 2.70 -12.93
C VAL A 19 -29.29 3.41 -14.25
N LEU A 20 -28.57 3.07 -15.33
CA LEU A 20 -28.78 3.65 -16.64
C LEU A 20 -30.08 3.19 -17.29
N TRP A 21 -30.73 2.14 -16.79
CA TRP A 21 -31.83 1.50 -17.50
C TRP A 21 -33.04 2.40 -17.72
N GLY A 22 -33.44 3.13 -16.68
CA GLY A 22 -34.53 4.12 -16.78
C GLY A 22 -34.21 5.22 -17.81
N PRO A 23 -33.11 5.99 -17.63
CA PRO A 23 -32.71 7.03 -18.56
C PRO A 23 -32.51 6.53 -20.01
N LEU A 24 -31.95 5.33 -20.21
CA LEU A 24 -31.76 4.76 -21.54
C LEU A 24 -33.07 4.37 -22.20
N ALA A 25 -34.04 3.86 -21.46
CA ALA A 25 -35.37 3.58 -21.99
C ALA A 25 -36.08 4.85 -22.48
N GLU A 26 -35.90 5.96 -21.77
CA GLU A 26 -36.52 7.25 -22.09
C GLU A 26 -35.80 7.99 -23.23
N LEU A 27 -34.48 8.17 -23.11
CA LEU A 27 -33.70 9.06 -23.99
C LEU A 27 -33.18 8.35 -25.24
N MET A 28 -32.91 7.05 -25.16
CA MET A 28 -32.30 6.28 -26.24
C MET A 28 -32.90 4.87 -26.34
N PRO A 29 -34.20 4.75 -26.69
CA PRO A 29 -34.94 3.48 -26.62
C PRO A 29 -34.35 2.36 -27.49
N GLN A 30 -33.60 2.69 -28.54
CA GLN A 30 -32.95 1.71 -29.42
C GLN A 30 -31.53 1.32 -29.00
N THR A 31 -30.97 1.95 -27.94
CA THR A 31 -29.64 1.62 -27.46
C THR A 31 -29.65 0.28 -26.74
N THR A 32 -28.71 -0.58 -27.12
CA THR A 32 -28.40 -1.83 -26.44
C THR A 32 -27.14 -1.69 -25.60
N MET A 33 -27.07 -2.42 -24.49
CA MET A 33 -25.89 -2.50 -23.65
C MET A 33 -25.30 -3.91 -23.71
N LEU A 34 -24.00 -3.98 -24.01
CA LEU A 34 -23.21 -5.18 -23.88
C LEU A 34 -22.64 -5.25 -22.46
N LEU A 35 -23.06 -6.28 -21.71
CA LEU A 35 -22.46 -6.68 -20.44
C LEU A 35 -21.35 -7.70 -20.70
N GLY A 36 -20.14 -7.19 -20.78
CA GLY A 36 -18.92 -7.94 -20.96
C GLY A 36 -18.44 -8.58 -19.65
N VAL A 37 -18.11 -9.87 -19.70
CA VAL A 37 -17.32 -10.56 -18.67
C VAL A 37 -15.89 -10.71 -19.16
N MET A 38 -14.92 -10.23 -18.36
CA MET A 38 -13.51 -10.33 -18.70
C MET A 38 -13.01 -11.76 -18.47
N ASP A 39 -12.83 -12.52 -19.55
CA ASP A 39 -12.32 -13.90 -19.51
C ASP A 39 -10.87 -14.04 -20.01
N THR A 40 -10.29 -12.93 -20.48
CA THR A 40 -8.95 -12.85 -21.08
C THR A 40 -7.86 -12.35 -20.13
N ASP A 41 -8.21 -11.99 -18.90
CA ASP A 41 -7.25 -11.69 -17.84
C ASP A 41 -6.83 -12.97 -17.10
N TYR A 42 -5.62 -12.94 -16.54
CA TYR A 42 -5.15 -14.00 -15.67
C TYR A 42 -5.89 -13.97 -14.34
N PHE A 43 -6.30 -15.14 -13.86
CA PHE A 43 -6.78 -15.30 -12.50
C PHE A 43 -5.69 -14.88 -11.52
N SER A 44 -6.09 -14.11 -10.52
CA SER A 44 -5.25 -13.49 -9.50
C SER A 44 -4.28 -14.49 -8.89
N ARG A 45 -3.02 -14.09 -8.71
CA ARG A 45 -2.02 -14.87 -7.97
C ARG A 45 -1.55 -14.11 -6.76
N PRO A 46 -1.39 -14.78 -5.61
CA PRO A 46 -0.78 -14.12 -4.48
C PRO A 46 0.73 -13.98 -4.69
N PRO A 47 1.39 -13.07 -3.95
CA PRO A 47 2.83 -12.99 -3.90
C PRO A 47 3.45 -14.34 -3.48
N ALA A 48 4.69 -14.61 -3.90
CA ALA A 48 5.39 -15.87 -3.61
C ALA A 48 5.49 -16.22 -2.11
N THR A 49 5.33 -15.23 -1.24
CA THR A 49 5.36 -15.36 0.23
C THR A 49 4.06 -15.91 0.84
N VAL A 50 3.01 -16.09 0.03
CA VAL A 50 1.68 -16.60 0.42
C VAL A 50 1.37 -17.84 -0.43
N GLN A 51 2.26 -18.83 -0.40
CA GLN A 51 1.98 -20.16 -0.96
C GLN A 51 1.29 -21.04 0.09
N GLY A 52 0.36 -21.90 -0.33
CA GLY A 52 -0.27 -22.85 0.59
C GLY A 52 -0.94 -24.01 -0.13
N ARG A 53 -1.37 -25.01 0.66
CA ARG A 53 -2.14 -26.16 0.16
C ARG A 53 -3.55 -25.72 -0.25
N GLY A 54 -4.00 -26.11 -1.45
CA GLY A 54 -5.24 -25.70 -2.10
C GLY A 54 -4.97 -24.93 -3.41
N GLU A 55 -5.84 -25.03 -4.41
CA GLU A 55 -5.70 -24.27 -5.67
C GLU A 55 -6.31 -22.87 -5.60
N TYR A 56 -7.39 -22.67 -4.84
CA TYR A 56 -8.08 -21.38 -4.74
C TYR A 56 -8.27 -20.93 -3.28
N LYS A 57 -8.01 -19.65 -2.99
CA LYS A 57 -8.12 -19.06 -1.66
C LYS A 57 -8.71 -17.66 -1.69
N ILE A 58 -9.38 -17.29 -0.61
CA ILE A 58 -9.84 -15.93 -0.36
C ILE A 58 -8.74 -15.21 0.40
N LEU A 59 -8.26 -14.07 -0.11
CA LEU A 59 -7.25 -13.26 0.56
C LEU A 59 -7.72 -11.80 0.71
N PRO A 60 -7.38 -11.15 1.83
CA PRO A 60 -7.48 -9.70 1.94
C PRO A 60 -6.33 -9.00 1.20
N HIS A 61 -6.52 -7.72 0.86
CA HIS A 61 -5.44 -6.85 0.38
C HIS A 61 -4.84 -6.06 1.55
N ASN A 62 -3.52 -6.00 1.65
CA ASN A 62 -2.78 -5.22 2.65
C ASN A 62 -1.47 -4.66 2.04
N ASP A 63 -0.82 -3.69 2.69
CA ASP A 63 0.46 -3.08 2.23
C ASP A 63 1.71 -3.85 2.72
N TYR A 64 1.56 -5.14 3.01
CA TYR A 64 2.63 -6.02 3.45
C TYR A 64 2.67 -7.35 2.70
N SER A 65 2.07 -8.43 3.22
CA SER A 65 2.16 -9.76 2.59
C SER A 65 1.38 -9.90 1.29
N THR A 66 0.34 -9.10 1.08
CA THR A 66 -0.48 -9.12 -0.14
C THR A 66 -0.39 -7.80 -0.91
N LYS A 67 0.71 -7.05 -0.75
CA LYS A 67 0.89 -5.74 -1.41
C LYS A 67 0.83 -5.80 -2.94
N GLU A 68 1.35 -6.88 -3.52
CA GLU A 68 1.35 -7.09 -4.98
C GLU A 68 0.12 -7.89 -5.43
N LEU A 69 -0.88 -8.06 -4.56
CA LEU A 69 -2.11 -8.75 -4.89
C LEU A 69 -2.88 -7.94 -5.92
N TRP A 70 -2.95 -8.45 -7.13
CA TRP A 70 -3.83 -7.95 -8.16
C TRP A 70 -4.94 -8.97 -8.39
N VAL A 71 -6.19 -8.55 -8.21
CA VAL A 71 -7.35 -9.45 -8.33
C VAL A 71 -8.09 -9.14 -9.61
N ALA A 72 -8.12 -10.13 -10.50
CA ALA A 72 -8.75 -9.99 -11.81
C ALA A 72 -10.12 -10.64 -11.89
N THR A 73 -10.48 -11.47 -10.91
CA THR A 73 -11.70 -12.28 -10.93
C THR A 73 -12.08 -12.61 -9.49
N GLY A 74 -13.36 -12.50 -9.15
CA GLY A 74 -13.85 -12.79 -7.80
C GLY A 74 -13.48 -11.75 -6.75
N GLU A 75 -13.59 -10.47 -7.08
CA GLU A 75 -13.58 -9.40 -6.07
C GLU A 75 -14.93 -9.30 -5.37
N LEU A 76 -14.88 -9.02 -4.06
CA LEU A 76 -16.07 -9.02 -3.23
C LEU A 76 -15.89 -8.14 -1.99
N SER A 77 -16.93 -7.37 -1.63
CA SER A 77 -16.95 -6.66 -0.35
C SER A 77 -18.28 -6.79 0.41
N ARG A 78 -18.16 -6.79 1.73
CA ARG A 78 -19.30 -6.62 2.65
C ARG A 78 -19.69 -5.15 2.75
N LEU A 79 -20.84 -4.82 3.35
CA LEU A 79 -21.28 -3.43 3.54
C LEU A 79 -20.18 -2.57 4.19
N PHE A 80 -19.95 -1.39 3.61
CA PHE A 80 -18.86 -0.45 3.93
C PHE A 80 -17.43 -0.91 3.59
N GLY A 81 -17.25 -2.15 3.13
CA GLY A 81 -15.96 -2.69 2.73
C GLY A 81 -15.48 -2.14 1.38
N SER A 82 -14.20 -1.80 1.29
CA SER A 82 -13.57 -1.31 0.06
C SER A 82 -12.12 -1.78 -0.07
N GLU A 83 -11.57 -1.64 -1.27
CA GLU A 83 -10.15 -1.84 -1.59
C GLU A 83 -9.24 -0.74 -0.99
N THR A 84 -9.71 0.06 -0.04
CA THR A 84 -8.90 1.12 0.57
C THR A 84 -7.88 0.53 1.53
N ILE A 85 -6.61 0.54 1.16
CA ILE A 85 -5.48 0.03 1.95
C ILE A 85 -4.85 1.16 2.79
N PRO A 86 -4.86 1.08 4.13
CA PRO A 86 -4.02 1.92 4.97
C PRO A 86 -2.55 1.50 4.83
N SER A 87 -1.79 2.23 4.00
CA SER A 87 -0.38 1.97 3.75
C SER A 87 0.52 2.33 4.93
N ARG A 88 1.68 1.69 5.00
CA ARG A 88 2.74 2.00 5.97
C ARG A 88 3.25 3.43 5.82
N GLU A 89 3.30 3.92 4.59
CA GLU A 89 3.70 5.31 4.30
C GLU A 89 2.71 6.31 4.90
N GLN A 90 1.39 6.08 4.76
CA GLN A 90 0.37 6.92 5.41
C GLN A 90 0.51 6.91 6.93
N TYR A 91 0.76 5.75 7.55
CA TYR A 91 0.99 5.68 8.99
C TYR A 91 2.18 6.54 9.43
N VAL A 92 3.30 6.48 8.70
CA VAL A 92 4.48 7.33 8.95
C VAL A 92 4.16 8.80 8.72
N GLN A 93 3.44 9.15 7.65
CA GLN A 93 3.02 10.51 7.33
C GLN A 93 2.16 11.12 8.45
N HIS A 94 1.30 10.32 9.09
CA HIS A 94 0.47 10.73 10.21
C HIS A 94 1.14 10.53 11.59
N GLY A 95 2.46 10.30 11.59
CA GLY A 95 3.30 10.31 12.77
C GLY A 95 3.14 9.10 13.69
N VAL A 96 2.74 7.94 13.15
CA VAL A 96 2.71 6.66 13.87
C VAL A 96 4.08 5.99 13.77
N GLN A 97 4.63 5.56 14.90
CA GLN A 97 5.87 4.77 14.93
C GLN A 97 5.57 3.29 14.66
N LEU A 98 5.20 2.96 13.42
CA LEU A 98 4.71 1.63 13.07
C LEU A 98 5.74 0.51 13.34
N GLU A 99 7.01 0.74 13.03
CA GLU A 99 8.07 -0.27 13.28
C GLU A 99 8.35 -0.52 14.77
N LEU A 100 8.11 0.48 15.63
CA LEU A 100 8.20 0.27 17.08
C LEU A 100 7.14 -0.75 17.50
N LEU A 101 5.90 -0.52 17.11
CA LEU A 101 4.78 -1.40 17.44
C LEU A 101 4.96 -2.80 16.85
N ALA A 102 5.36 -2.88 15.59
CA ALA A 102 5.51 -4.15 14.88
C ALA A 102 6.61 -5.04 15.48
N ARG A 103 7.67 -4.45 16.07
CA ARG A 103 8.73 -5.20 16.78
C ARG A 103 8.27 -5.77 18.12
N THR A 104 7.31 -5.14 18.77
CA THR A 104 6.81 -5.55 20.09
C THR A 104 5.46 -6.27 20.04
N ALA A 105 4.90 -6.48 18.85
CA ALA A 105 3.60 -7.11 18.65
C ALA A 105 3.61 -8.60 19.06
N PRO A 106 2.71 -9.05 19.95
CA PRO A 106 2.62 -10.45 20.38
C PRO A 106 2.38 -11.44 19.23
N GLU A 107 1.59 -11.04 18.24
CA GLU A 107 1.30 -11.82 17.04
C GLU A 107 2.48 -11.91 16.05
N GLY A 108 3.56 -11.18 16.33
CA GLY A 108 4.73 -11.07 15.47
C GLY A 108 4.58 -10.01 14.38
N ARG A 109 5.72 -9.52 13.88
CA ARG A 109 5.80 -8.39 12.93
C ARG A 109 4.93 -8.56 11.69
N ARG A 110 4.92 -9.75 11.08
CA ARG A 110 4.15 -10.02 9.85
C ARG A 110 2.65 -9.92 10.09
N ALA A 111 2.12 -10.70 11.03
CA ALA A 111 0.68 -10.73 11.31
C ALA A 111 0.15 -9.36 11.76
N PHE A 112 0.95 -8.63 12.54
CA PHE A 112 0.63 -7.25 12.92
C PHE A 112 0.51 -6.33 11.69
N LEU A 113 1.51 -6.31 10.81
CA LEU A 113 1.50 -5.46 9.63
C LEU A 113 0.38 -5.83 8.65
N ASP A 114 0.13 -7.12 8.45
CA ASP A 114 -0.97 -7.61 7.62
C ASP A 114 -2.32 -7.09 8.15
N ARG A 115 -2.57 -7.24 9.45
CA ARG A 115 -3.82 -6.79 10.10
C ARG A 115 -4.02 -5.27 10.01
N VAL A 116 -3.00 -4.49 10.34
CA VAL A 116 -3.15 -3.02 10.46
C VAL A 116 -3.11 -2.33 9.11
N THR A 117 -2.59 -2.97 8.06
CA THR A 117 -2.61 -2.43 6.69
C THR A 117 -3.71 -3.04 5.82
N GLU A 118 -4.52 -3.94 6.36
CA GLU A 118 -5.62 -4.58 5.63
C GLU A 118 -6.68 -3.57 5.15
N ALA A 119 -7.08 -3.72 3.88
CA ALA A 119 -8.28 -3.13 3.30
C ALA A 119 -9.52 -3.78 3.90
N TRP A 120 -10.14 -3.07 4.84
CA TRP A 120 -11.21 -3.65 5.65
C TRP A 120 -12.43 -4.01 4.80
N GLY A 121 -12.97 -5.20 5.02
CA GLY A 121 -14.24 -5.63 4.45
C GLY A 121 -14.22 -5.91 2.96
N TRP A 122 -13.03 -6.03 2.34
CA TRP A 122 -12.85 -6.45 0.95
C TRP A 122 -11.99 -7.72 0.88
N THR A 123 -12.32 -8.61 -0.06
CA THR A 123 -11.51 -9.79 -0.36
C THR A 123 -11.44 -10.06 -1.85
N GLY A 124 -10.36 -10.72 -2.26
CA GLY A 124 -10.22 -11.26 -3.60
C GLY A 124 -10.03 -12.76 -3.60
N LEU A 125 -10.50 -13.39 -4.66
CA LEU A 125 -10.27 -14.79 -4.94
C LEU A 125 -8.97 -14.97 -5.72
N VAL A 126 -8.08 -15.83 -5.21
CA VAL A 126 -6.75 -16.04 -5.79
C VAL A 126 -6.50 -17.51 -6.08
N ASN A 127 -5.71 -17.77 -7.12
CA ASN A 127 -5.18 -19.09 -7.44
C ASN A 127 -3.79 -19.24 -6.81
N THR A 128 -3.64 -20.22 -5.92
CA THR A 128 -2.39 -20.55 -5.23
C THR A 128 -1.62 -21.71 -5.87
N GLY A 129 -2.11 -22.23 -7.00
CA GLY A 129 -1.48 -23.25 -7.83
C GLY A 129 -0.33 -22.72 -8.70
N SER A 130 0.42 -23.65 -9.29
CA SER A 130 1.66 -23.36 -10.05
C SER A 130 1.43 -22.92 -11.50
N ARG A 131 0.27 -23.20 -12.10
CA ARG A 131 -0.08 -22.82 -13.49
C ARG A 131 -0.84 -21.50 -13.59
N ARG A 132 -0.48 -20.62 -14.53
CA ARG A 132 -1.24 -19.38 -14.76
C ARG A 132 -2.47 -19.75 -15.58
N LEU A 133 -3.64 -19.43 -15.05
CA LEU A 133 -4.91 -19.71 -15.71
C LEU A 133 -5.57 -18.39 -16.09
N LEU A 134 -6.10 -18.33 -17.30
CA LEU A 134 -7.03 -17.26 -17.67
C LEU A 134 -8.35 -17.49 -16.96
N ALA A 135 -9.05 -16.41 -16.59
CA ALA A 135 -10.37 -16.51 -15.98
C ALA A 135 -11.33 -17.36 -16.83
N GLY A 136 -11.25 -17.22 -18.16
CA GLY A 136 -12.01 -18.00 -19.13
C GLY A 136 -11.69 -19.49 -19.16
N ASP A 137 -10.58 -19.94 -18.57
CA ASP A 137 -10.17 -21.35 -18.56
C ASP A 137 -10.35 -22.03 -17.21
N VAL A 138 -10.81 -21.31 -16.18
CA VAL A 138 -11.07 -21.87 -14.84
C VAL A 138 -12.34 -22.73 -14.85
N PRO A 139 -12.26 -24.05 -14.60
CA PRO A 139 -13.43 -24.87 -14.37
C PRO A 139 -14.19 -24.39 -13.14
N LEU A 140 -15.52 -24.29 -13.24
CA LEU A 140 -16.35 -23.81 -12.13
C LEU A 140 -16.19 -24.72 -10.91
N ALA A 141 -16.15 -26.03 -11.09
CA ALA A 141 -16.05 -27.00 -10.00
C ALA A 141 -14.82 -26.78 -9.10
N ASP A 142 -13.69 -26.36 -9.67
CA ASP A 142 -12.43 -26.19 -8.93
C ASP A 142 -12.47 -24.96 -8.01
N VAL A 143 -13.12 -23.89 -8.48
CA VAL A 143 -13.20 -22.60 -7.76
C VAL A 143 -14.46 -22.47 -6.91
N LEU A 144 -15.50 -23.26 -7.18
CA LEU A 144 -16.82 -23.15 -6.56
C LEU A 144 -16.79 -23.16 -5.03
N PRO A 145 -16.06 -24.05 -4.33
CA PRO A 145 -16.05 -24.03 -2.86
C PRO A 145 -15.52 -22.71 -2.29
N ALA A 146 -14.46 -22.16 -2.90
CA ALA A 146 -13.88 -20.90 -2.47
C ALA A 146 -14.76 -19.70 -2.85
N LEU A 147 -15.41 -19.73 -4.01
CA LEU A 147 -16.38 -18.72 -4.42
C LEU A 147 -17.61 -18.68 -3.49
N ILE A 148 -18.17 -19.84 -3.12
CA ILE A 148 -19.28 -19.95 -2.18
C ILE A 148 -18.87 -19.39 -0.82
N ALA A 149 -17.70 -19.79 -0.30
CA ALA A 149 -17.18 -19.26 0.96
C ALA A 149 -17.02 -17.74 0.93
N GLN A 150 -16.59 -17.17 -0.21
CA GLN A 150 -16.44 -15.73 -0.37
C GLN A 150 -17.78 -15.00 -0.39
N LEU A 151 -18.77 -15.56 -1.12
CA LEU A 151 -20.13 -15.03 -1.15
C LEU A 151 -20.78 -15.10 0.24
N GLU A 152 -20.66 -16.23 0.94
CA GLU A 152 -21.15 -16.39 2.31
C GLU A 152 -20.52 -15.36 3.26
N TRP A 153 -19.20 -15.14 3.15
CA TRP A 153 -18.48 -14.14 3.92
C TRP A 153 -18.99 -12.72 3.68
N GLY A 154 -19.18 -12.30 2.42
CA GLY A 154 -19.56 -10.92 2.13
C GLY A 154 -21.06 -10.64 2.30
N LEU A 155 -21.90 -11.61 1.96
CA LEU A 155 -23.34 -11.53 2.23
C LEU A 155 -23.58 -11.56 3.74
N GLY A 156 -22.99 -12.51 4.46
CA GLY A 156 -23.10 -12.61 5.92
C GLY A 156 -22.58 -11.36 6.63
N GLY A 157 -21.40 -10.88 6.25
CA GLY A 157 -20.85 -9.62 6.80
C GLY A 157 -21.71 -8.40 6.50
N THR A 158 -22.51 -8.42 5.43
CA THR A 158 -23.49 -7.35 5.13
C THR A 158 -24.74 -7.49 5.99
N THR A 159 -25.26 -8.70 6.19
CA THR A 159 -26.46 -8.90 7.01
C THR A 159 -26.19 -8.70 8.51
N GLU A 160 -24.95 -8.91 8.96
CA GLU A 160 -24.50 -8.57 10.32
C GLU A 160 -24.60 -7.08 10.65
N CYS A 161 -24.55 -6.21 9.64
CA CYS A 161 -24.77 -4.77 9.79
C CYS A 161 -26.26 -4.40 9.99
N LEU A 162 -27.19 -5.35 9.91
CA LEU A 162 -28.61 -5.09 10.07
C LEU A 162 -29.13 -5.68 11.39
N VAL A 163 -30.25 -5.14 11.88
CA VAL A 163 -30.89 -5.56 13.13
C VAL A 163 -32.36 -5.94 12.94
N GLY A 164 -32.88 -6.79 13.83
CA GLY A 164 -34.30 -7.18 13.84
C GLY A 164 -34.78 -7.83 12.53
N GLU A 165 -36.00 -7.49 12.10
CA GLU A 165 -36.63 -8.02 10.88
C GLU A 165 -35.86 -7.68 9.60
N ALA A 166 -35.16 -6.55 9.56
CA ALA A 166 -34.33 -6.18 8.40
C ALA A 166 -33.22 -7.21 8.19
N ARG A 167 -32.57 -7.68 9.26
CA ARG A 167 -31.56 -8.75 9.18
C ARG A 167 -32.14 -10.07 8.68
N GLN A 168 -33.34 -10.43 9.12
CA GLN A 168 -33.99 -11.67 8.69
C GLN A 168 -34.31 -11.64 7.18
N ARG A 169 -34.89 -10.54 6.69
CA ARG A 169 -35.16 -10.34 5.25
C ARG A 169 -33.87 -10.35 4.42
N ALA A 170 -32.83 -9.65 4.88
CA ALA A 170 -31.54 -9.65 4.21
C ALA A 170 -30.92 -11.06 4.16
N ASN A 171 -31.02 -11.85 5.22
CA ASN A 171 -30.56 -13.25 5.22
C ASN A 171 -31.31 -14.10 4.20
N GLN A 172 -32.63 -13.94 4.07
CA GLN A 172 -33.42 -14.66 3.05
C GLN A 172 -32.96 -14.28 1.64
N GLN A 173 -32.77 -13.00 1.37
CA GLN A 173 -32.29 -12.51 0.07
C GLN A 173 -30.86 -12.98 -0.23
N ALA A 174 -29.99 -13.03 0.78
CA ALA A 174 -28.64 -13.60 0.65
C ALA A 174 -28.68 -15.09 0.26
N GLN A 175 -29.60 -15.87 0.85
CA GLN A 175 -29.79 -17.28 0.48
C GLN A 175 -30.30 -17.44 -0.96
N VAL A 176 -31.13 -16.52 -1.46
CA VAL A 176 -31.56 -16.53 -2.87
C VAL A 176 -30.36 -16.36 -3.81
N ILE A 177 -29.48 -15.39 -3.54
CA ILE A 177 -28.29 -15.13 -4.37
C ILE A 177 -27.34 -16.35 -4.34
N LEU A 178 -27.07 -16.91 -3.15
CA LEU A 178 -26.28 -18.14 -3.02
C LEU A 178 -26.93 -19.33 -3.73
N GLY A 179 -28.25 -19.43 -3.65
CA GLY A 179 -29.04 -20.46 -4.30
C GLY A 179 -28.89 -20.44 -5.81
N TRP A 180 -28.83 -19.27 -6.44
CA TRP A 180 -28.57 -19.16 -7.89
C TRP A 180 -27.22 -19.76 -8.28
N VAL A 181 -26.17 -19.48 -7.51
CA VAL A 181 -24.82 -19.99 -7.80
C VAL A 181 -24.76 -21.51 -7.65
N ARG A 182 -25.33 -22.04 -6.56
CA ARG A 182 -25.39 -23.50 -6.31
C ARG A 182 -26.19 -24.21 -7.39
N ALA A 183 -27.40 -23.73 -7.68
CA ALA A 183 -28.27 -24.32 -8.69
C ALA A 183 -27.63 -24.30 -10.09
N TYR A 184 -26.94 -23.21 -10.46
CA TYR A 184 -26.23 -23.15 -11.73
C TYR A 184 -25.12 -24.19 -11.81
N ALA A 185 -24.31 -24.31 -10.76
CA ALA A 185 -23.22 -25.28 -10.71
C ALA A 185 -23.73 -26.73 -10.79
N ASP A 186 -24.83 -27.04 -10.11
CA ASP A 186 -25.46 -28.37 -10.15
C ASP A 186 -26.00 -28.73 -11.55
N LEU A 187 -26.59 -27.75 -12.24
CA LEU A 187 -27.13 -27.94 -13.60
C LEU A 187 -26.03 -27.98 -14.68
N HIS A 188 -24.87 -27.38 -14.42
CA HIS A 188 -23.78 -27.26 -15.39
C HIS A 188 -22.43 -27.69 -14.80
N PRO A 189 -22.25 -29.00 -14.50
CA PRO A 189 -21.05 -29.50 -13.81
C PRO A 189 -19.74 -29.27 -14.58
N ASN A 190 -19.80 -29.12 -15.90
CA ASN A 190 -18.65 -28.88 -16.78
C ASN A 190 -18.50 -27.40 -17.19
N ALA A 191 -19.24 -26.48 -16.56
CA ALA A 191 -19.12 -25.06 -16.86
C ALA A 191 -17.78 -24.48 -16.40
N LYS A 192 -17.39 -23.37 -17.03
CA LYS A 192 -16.31 -22.49 -16.59
C LYS A 192 -16.86 -21.39 -15.69
N LEU A 193 -16.02 -20.79 -14.86
CA LEU A 193 -16.38 -19.68 -13.97
C LEU A 193 -17.11 -18.54 -14.71
N VAL A 194 -16.60 -18.17 -15.88
CA VAL A 194 -17.17 -17.08 -16.68
C VAL A 194 -18.57 -17.38 -17.21
N ASN A 195 -18.93 -18.67 -17.40
CA ASN A 195 -20.28 -19.05 -17.81
C ASN A 195 -21.29 -18.78 -16.68
N LEU A 196 -20.90 -19.03 -15.42
CA LEU A 196 -21.69 -18.63 -14.26
C LEU A 196 -21.87 -17.10 -14.23
N TYR A 197 -20.82 -16.32 -14.51
CA TYR A 197 -20.91 -14.86 -14.51
C TYR A 197 -21.87 -14.35 -15.60
N LEU A 198 -21.84 -14.93 -16.80
CA LEU A 198 -22.78 -14.60 -17.88
C LEU A 198 -24.25 -14.89 -17.51
N ASP A 199 -24.52 -15.91 -16.70
CA ASP A 199 -25.88 -16.22 -16.20
C ASP A 199 -26.29 -15.31 -15.04
N ILE A 200 -25.41 -15.10 -14.07
CA ILE A 200 -25.73 -14.37 -12.84
C ILE A 200 -25.82 -12.86 -13.07
N GLY A 201 -25.00 -12.28 -13.95
CA GLY A 201 -25.00 -10.84 -14.23
C GLY A 201 -26.41 -10.30 -14.54
N PRO A 202 -27.11 -10.82 -15.56
CA PRO A 202 -28.49 -10.42 -15.88
C PRO A 202 -29.49 -10.64 -14.74
N ARG A 203 -29.30 -11.67 -13.89
CA ARG A 203 -30.17 -11.90 -12.73
C ARG A 203 -30.00 -10.82 -11.66
N ILE A 204 -28.77 -10.37 -11.41
CA ILE A 204 -28.51 -9.26 -10.48
C ILE A 204 -29.09 -7.96 -11.02
N TYR A 205 -28.96 -7.69 -12.33
CA TYR A 205 -29.66 -6.58 -12.97
C TYR A 205 -31.16 -6.66 -12.76
N GLY A 206 -31.75 -7.84 -13.00
CA GLY A 206 -33.18 -8.05 -12.81
C GLY A 206 -33.62 -7.87 -11.36
N LEU A 207 -32.78 -8.27 -10.40
CA LEU A 207 -33.02 -8.05 -8.98
C LEU A 207 -33.02 -6.56 -8.61
N LEU A 208 -32.09 -5.77 -9.17
CA LEU A 208 -32.02 -4.33 -8.93
C LEU A 208 -33.21 -3.59 -9.56
N LEU A 209 -33.54 -3.94 -10.81
CA LEU A 209 -34.61 -3.31 -11.58
C LEU A 209 -36.01 -3.74 -11.12
N GLY A 210 -36.13 -4.90 -10.45
CA GLY A 210 -37.40 -5.53 -10.11
C GLY A 210 -38.07 -6.28 -11.27
N HIS A 211 -37.43 -6.32 -12.44
CA HIS A 211 -37.87 -7.06 -13.62
C HIS A 211 -36.65 -7.44 -14.48
N PRO A 212 -36.72 -8.48 -15.32
CA PRO A 212 -35.63 -8.82 -16.25
C PRO A 212 -35.24 -7.61 -17.12
N PRO A 213 -33.94 -7.31 -17.32
CA PRO A 213 -33.53 -6.24 -18.21
C PRO A 213 -33.88 -6.62 -19.65
N ASP A 214 -34.58 -5.72 -20.37
CA ASP A 214 -34.65 -5.76 -21.83
C ASP A 214 -33.32 -5.31 -22.44
N ARG A 215 -33.09 -5.40 -23.76
CA ARG A 215 -31.95 -4.75 -24.50
C ARG A 215 -30.51 -4.92 -23.93
N VAL A 216 -30.30 -5.86 -23.02
CA VAL A 216 -29.00 -6.25 -22.46
C VAL A 216 -28.56 -7.54 -23.14
N GLN A 217 -27.33 -7.56 -23.62
CA GLN A 217 -26.69 -8.76 -24.13
C GLN A 217 -25.44 -9.03 -23.33
N THR A 218 -25.16 -10.29 -23.03
CA THR A 218 -23.92 -10.68 -22.37
C THR A 218 -22.90 -11.14 -23.42
N ILE A 219 -21.62 -10.89 -23.16
CA ILE A 219 -20.53 -11.27 -24.06
C ILE A 219 -19.25 -11.55 -23.26
N LEU A 220 -18.41 -12.47 -23.73
CA LEU A 220 -17.06 -12.63 -23.19
C LEU A 220 -16.08 -11.68 -23.87
N SER A 221 -15.05 -11.22 -23.17
CA SER A 221 -14.04 -10.37 -23.79
C SER A 221 -13.29 -11.10 -24.91
N SER A 222 -13.05 -12.41 -24.80
CA SER A 222 -12.47 -13.24 -25.86
C SER A 222 -13.32 -13.27 -27.15
N GLU A 223 -14.64 -13.16 -27.02
CA GLU A 223 -15.54 -13.06 -28.17
C GLU A 223 -15.60 -11.64 -28.74
N LEU A 224 -15.67 -10.65 -27.85
CA LEU A 224 -15.66 -9.23 -28.20
C LEU A 224 -14.38 -8.85 -28.97
N PHE A 225 -13.26 -9.47 -28.62
CA PHE A 225 -11.93 -9.23 -29.18
C PHE A 225 -11.40 -10.37 -30.06
N ARG A 226 -12.30 -11.25 -30.53
CA ARG A 226 -11.94 -12.33 -31.45
C ARG A 226 -11.20 -11.75 -32.65
N PHE A 227 -10.03 -12.29 -32.97
CA PHE A 227 -9.12 -11.77 -33.96
C PHE A 227 -8.76 -12.83 -35.00
N ASN A 228 -9.31 -12.69 -36.19
CA ASN A 228 -9.10 -13.56 -37.34
C ASN A 228 -9.40 -12.79 -38.64
N ARG A 229 -9.27 -13.45 -39.81
CA ARG A 229 -9.46 -12.79 -41.11
C ARG A 229 -10.82 -12.10 -41.27
N SER A 230 -11.87 -12.60 -40.61
CA SER A 230 -13.22 -12.00 -40.71
C SER A 230 -13.46 -10.85 -39.73
N THR A 231 -12.64 -10.70 -38.69
CA THR A 231 -12.81 -9.66 -37.68
C THR A 231 -11.71 -8.60 -37.67
N ALA A 232 -10.57 -8.83 -38.31
CA ALA A 232 -9.40 -7.95 -38.27
C ALA A 232 -9.66 -6.51 -38.75
N GLU A 233 -10.66 -6.32 -39.62
CA GLU A 233 -11.03 -5.00 -40.17
C GLU A 233 -11.99 -4.21 -39.27
N ARG A 234 -12.45 -4.79 -38.15
CA ARG A 234 -13.34 -4.11 -37.21
C ARG A 234 -12.66 -2.87 -36.60
N PRO A 235 -13.41 -1.76 -36.36
CA PRO A 235 -12.81 -0.52 -35.88
C PRO A 235 -11.94 -0.65 -34.63
N ARG A 236 -12.28 -1.56 -33.71
CA ARG A 236 -11.48 -1.88 -32.50
C ARG A 236 -10.03 -2.27 -32.78
N PHE A 237 -9.71 -2.84 -33.94
CA PHE A 237 -8.36 -3.24 -34.30
C PHE A 237 -7.59 -2.18 -35.09
N ARG A 238 -8.18 -1.01 -35.40
CA ARG A 238 -7.50 0.06 -36.13
C ARG A 238 -6.29 0.62 -35.39
N ILE A 239 -6.32 0.61 -34.06
CA ILE A 239 -5.15 1.05 -33.27
C ILE A 239 -3.97 0.12 -33.49
N LEU A 240 -4.18 -1.19 -33.68
CA LEU A 240 -3.11 -2.14 -33.97
C LEU A 240 -2.40 -1.79 -35.29
N ASP A 241 -3.16 -1.43 -36.33
CA ASP A 241 -2.60 -0.99 -37.61
C ASP A 241 -1.57 0.14 -37.44
N LEU A 242 -1.80 1.06 -36.50
CA LEU A 242 -0.87 2.17 -36.25
C LEU A 242 0.49 1.70 -35.74
N PHE A 243 0.54 0.58 -35.01
CA PHE A 243 1.78 -0.02 -34.51
C PHE A 243 2.47 -0.93 -35.54
N LEU A 244 1.77 -1.34 -36.59
CA LEU A 244 2.27 -2.26 -37.62
C LEU A 244 2.77 -1.55 -38.88
N ARG A 245 2.10 -0.48 -39.29
CA ARG A 245 2.43 0.25 -40.53
C ARG A 245 3.75 1.00 -40.37
N PRO A 246 4.72 0.85 -41.31
CA PRO A 246 6.00 1.53 -41.24
C PRO A 246 5.88 3.06 -41.09
N GLU A 247 4.86 3.66 -41.70
CA GLU A 247 4.64 5.10 -41.71
C GLU A 247 4.19 5.65 -40.36
N THR A 248 3.57 4.83 -39.50
CA THR A 248 2.98 5.27 -38.23
C THR A 248 3.56 4.58 -37.00
N ALA A 249 4.27 3.47 -37.16
CA ALA A 249 4.73 2.63 -36.05
C ALA A 249 5.57 3.40 -35.03
N GLN A 250 6.52 4.23 -35.48
CA GLN A 250 7.37 5.01 -34.58
C GLN A 250 6.57 6.05 -33.79
N ILE A 251 5.56 6.67 -34.42
CA ILE A 251 4.67 7.64 -33.78
C ILE A 251 3.86 6.95 -32.69
N ALA A 252 3.23 5.81 -33.01
CA ALA A 252 2.39 5.08 -32.07
C ALA A 252 3.20 4.55 -30.87
N ARG A 253 4.41 4.02 -31.10
CA ARG A 253 5.32 3.55 -30.04
C ARG A 253 5.72 4.68 -29.10
N ALA A 254 6.20 5.80 -29.65
CA ALA A 254 6.59 6.96 -28.85
C ALA A 254 5.41 7.53 -28.04
N ALA A 255 4.22 7.57 -28.62
CA ALA A 255 3.01 8.03 -27.93
C ALA A 255 2.60 7.10 -26.78
N TYR A 256 2.71 5.78 -26.96
CA TYR A 256 2.46 4.80 -25.90
C TYR A 256 3.47 4.97 -24.76
N ASP A 257 4.77 4.96 -25.08
CA ASP A 257 5.85 5.03 -24.07
C ASP A 257 5.77 6.33 -23.24
N ASP A 258 5.50 7.45 -23.89
CA ASP A 258 5.30 8.73 -23.19
C ASP A 258 4.03 8.72 -22.32
N ALA A 259 2.96 8.05 -22.75
CA ALA A 259 1.72 7.94 -21.98
C ALA A 259 1.87 7.09 -20.72
N VAL A 260 2.71 6.06 -20.74
CA VAL A 260 2.94 5.14 -19.61
C VAL A 260 4.15 5.52 -18.75
N HIS A 261 4.97 6.47 -19.20
CA HIS A 261 6.14 6.94 -18.46
C HIS A 261 5.80 7.36 -17.01
N GLY A 262 6.68 6.99 -16.07
CA GLY A 262 6.53 7.30 -14.64
C GLY A 262 5.36 6.58 -13.96
N SER A 263 4.90 5.46 -14.52
CA SER A 263 3.83 4.63 -13.96
C SER A 263 4.31 3.20 -13.70
N GLU A 264 3.44 2.39 -13.09
CA GLU A 264 3.68 0.95 -12.92
C GLU A 264 3.53 0.16 -14.24
N ILE A 265 3.05 0.80 -15.31
CA ILE A 265 2.90 0.20 -16.64
C ILE A 265 4.24 0.32 -17.39
N TYR A 266 4.72 -0.81 -17.90
CA TYR A 266 5.97 -0.86 -18.64
C TYR A 266 5.90 -0.21 -20.03
N THR A 267 6.97 0.51 -20.37
CA THR A 267 7.31 0.96 -21.73
C THR A 267 7.68 -0.25 -22.61
N LEU A 268 7.61 -0.10 -23.93
CA LEU A 268 7.76 -1.20 -24.87
C LEU A 268 9.14 -1.85 -24.84
N ASP A 269 10.20 -1.08 -24.59
CA ASP A 269 11.58 -1.55 -24.46
C ASP A 269 11.76 -2.60 -23.34
N ARG A 270 10.92 -2.54 -22.30
CA ARG A 270 10.94 -3.49 -21.18
C ARG A 270 10.40 -4.86 -21.56
N PHE A 271 9.57 -4.96 -22.59
CA PHE A 271 9.06 -6.26 -23.07
C PHE A 271 10.07 -6.94 -24.00
N GLY A 272 10.98 -6.20 -24.63
CA GLY A 272 12.00 -6.73 -25.53
C GLY A 272 11.78 -6.31 -26.99
N ASP A 273 12.70 -6.72 -27.86
CA ASP A 273 12.71 -6.28 -29.25
C ASP A 273 11.45 -6.75 -30.01
N GLY A 274 10.97 -5.89 -30.92
CA GLY A 274 9.76 -6.12 -31.70
C GLY A 274 8.44 -6.09 -30.93
N ALA A 275 8.43 -5.82 -29.62
CA ALA A 275 7.22 -5.81 -28.81
C ALA A 275 6.22 -4.72 -29.26
N ILE A 276 4.93 -5.07 -29.21
CA ILE A 276 3.81 -4.13 -29.37
C ILE A 276 2.88 -4.22 -28.15
N PRO A 277 2.08 -3.17 -27.84
CA PRO A 277 1.25 -3.13 -26.63
C PRO A 277 -0.05 -3.94 -26.76
N PHE A 278 0.07 -5.17 -27.26
CA PHE A 278 -1.03 -6.10 -27.48
C PHE A 278 -0.61 -7.50 -27.05
N ASP A 279 -1.57 -8.24 -26.52
CA ASP A 279 -1.44 -9.64 -26.21
C ASP A 279 -2.33 -10.48 -27.13
N LEU A 280 -1.88 -11.71 -27.42
CA LEU A 280 -2.75 -12.74 -27.97
C LEU A 280 -3.18 -13.68 -26.85
N VAL A 281 -4.48 -13.92 -26.79
CA VAL A 281 -5.11 -14.91 -25.93
C VAL A 281 -5.41 -16.14 -26.77
N VAL A 282 -4.69 -17.22 -26.48
CA VAL A 282 -4.75 -18.47 -27.23
C VAL A 282 -5.41 -19.53 -26.34
N PRO A 283 -6.61 -20.02 -26.70
CA PRO A 283 -7.32 -21.02 -25.90
C PRO A 283 -6.42 -22.20 -25.52
N GLY A 284 -6.34 -22.50 -24.22
CA GLY A 284 -5.52 -23.61 -23.69
C GLY A 284 -4.02 -23.32 -23.52
N HIS A 285 -3.49 -22.28 -24.16
CA HIS A 285 -2.08 -21.87 -24.07
C HIS A 285 -1.85 -20.62 -23.21
N GLY A 286 -2.90 -19.83 -22.95
CA GLY A 286 -2.82 -18.64 -22.11
C GLY A 286 -2.72 -17.34 -22.93
N ARG A 287 -2.10 -16.32 -22.35
CA ARG A 287 -2.00 -14.97 -22.90
C ARG A 287 -0.55 -14.49 -22.95
N GLY A 288 -0.10 -13.98 -24.08
CA GLY A 288 1.28 -13.53 -24.21
C GLY A 288 1.45 -12.27 -25.06
N THR A 289 2.54 -11.54 -24.78
CA THR A 289 2.91 -10.31 -25.49
C THR A 289 3.27 -10.63 -26.93
N ILE A 290 2.79 -9.83 -27.87
CA ILE A 290 3.14 -10.00 -29.29
C ILE A 290 4.46 -9.31 -29.57
N HIS A 291 5.40 -10.06 -30.16
CA HIS A 291 6.63 -9.56 -30.75
C HIS A 291 6.62 -9.79 -32.25
N ILE A 292 6.95 -8.75 -33.00
CA ILE A 292 6.99 -8.78 -34.45
C ILE A 292 8.42 -8.49 -34.90
N THR A 293 9.01 -9.47 -35.59
CA THR A 293 10.35 -9.38 -36.19
C THR A 293 10.28 -9.80 -37.66
N PRO A 294 11.28 -9.48 -38.49
CA PRO A 294 11.28 -9.93 -39.88
C PRO A 294 11.14 -11.46 -39.97
N GLY A 295 10.09 -11.93 -40.64
CA GLY A 295 9.84 -13.34 -40.91
C GLY A 295 9.17 -14.15 -39.80
N ARG A 296 8.88 -13.57 -38.62
CA ARG A 296 8.18 -14.28 -37.54
C ARG A 296 7.42 -13.37 -36.58
N VAL A 297 6.35 -13.92 -36.02
CA VAL A 297 5.62 -13.39 -34.87
C VAL A 297 5.88 -14.31 -33.69
N VAL A 298 6.21 -13.75 -32.53
CA VAL A 298 6.36 -14.51 -31.28
C VAL A 298 5.30 -14.06 -30.31
N VAL A 299 4.62 -15.01 -29.68
CA VAL A 299 3.70 -14.77 -28.57
C VAL A 299 4.41 -15.19 -27.29
N ASP A 300 4.82 -14.21 -26.50
CA ASP A 300 5.54 -14.40 -25.24
C ASP A 300 4.57 -14.77 -24.11
N ALA A 301 4.08 -16.01 -24.18
CA ALA A 301 3.30 -16.68 -23.13
C ALA A 301 4.23 -17.55 -22.26
N ASP A 302 3.69 -18.22 -21.24
CA ASP A 302 4.47 -19.13 -20.37
C ASP A 302 5.27 -20.16 -21.19
N GLU A 303 4.69 -20.64 -22.29
CA GLU A 303 5.38 -21.34 -23.37
C GLU A 303 5.34 -20.48 -24.64
N PRO A 304 6.48 -19.93 -25.10
CA PRO A 304 6.50 -19.05 -26.27
C PRO A 304 6.01 -19.75 -27.54
N LEU A 305 5.07 -19.11 -28.25
CA LEU A 305 4.55 -19.61 -29.53
C LEU A 305 5.22 -18.86 -30.68
N TYR A 306 5.74 -19.61 -31.66
CA TYR A 306 6.44 -19.07 -32.82
C TYR A 306 5.60 -19.26 -34.08
N LEU A 307 5.16 -18.15 -34.69
CA LEU A 307 4.34 -18.15 -35.90
C LEU A 307 5.19 -17.67 -37.08
N LYS A 308 5.27 -18.49 -38.13
CA LYS A 308 6.01 -18.15 -39.35
C LYS A 308 5.24 -17.08 -40.15
N ALA A 309 5.91 -15.99 -40.48
CA ALA A 309 5.42 -14.96 -41.38
C ALA A 309 6.27 -14.96 -42.65
N ASP A 310 5.64 -15.14 -43.81
CA ASP A 310 6.38 -15.25 -45.08
C ASP A 310 6.89 -13.88 -45.57
N THR A 311 6.26 -12.80 -45.10
CA THR A 311 6.66 -11.41 -45.34
C THR A 311 6.54 -10.58 -44.04
N PRO A 312 7.17 -9.40 -43.95
CA PRO A 312 7.00 -8.52 -42.79
C PRO A 312 5.54 -8.15 -42.52
N ILE A 313 5.12 -8.22 -41.26
CA ILE A 313 3.76 -7.85 -40.84
C ILE A 313 3.62 -6.32 -40.85
N THR A 314 2.75 -5.80 -41.72
CA THR A 314 2.52 -4.34 -41.87
C THR A 314 1.07 -3.92 -41.65
N SER A 315 0.16 -4.86 -41.38
CA SER A 315 -1.26 -4.59 -41.12
C SER A 315 -1.89 -5.62 -40.18
N ALA A 316 -2.99 -5.23 -39.55
CA ALA A 316 -3.80 -6.09 -38.70
C ALA A 316 -4.37 -7.28 -39.49
N ALA A 317 -4.79 -7.06 -40.73
CA ALA A 317 -5.27 -8.13 -41.61
C ALA A 317 -4.19 -9.19 -41.87
N HIS A 318 -2.96 -8.76 -42.17
CA HIS A 318 -1.84 -9.68 -42.36
C HIS A 318 -1.48 -10.42 -41.06
N LEU A 319 -1.46 -9.73 -39.91
CA LEU A 319 -1.26 -10.40 -38.62
C LEU A 319 -2.35 -11.44 -38.34
N ALA A 320 -3.60 -11.11 -38.62
CA ALA A 320 -4.74 -12.01 -38.42
C ALA A 320 -4.67 -13.25 -39.30
N GLU A 321 -4.20 -13.13 -40.55
CA GLU A 321 -3.97 -14.28 -41.43
C GLU A 321 -2.91 -15.23 -40.85
N VAL A 322 -1.76 -14.69 -40.40
CA VAL A 322 -0.69 -15.50 -39.80
C VAL A 322 -1.17 -16.17 -38.51
N VAL A 323 -1.85 -15.42 -37.64
CA VAL A 323 -2.40 -15.95 -36.39
C VAL A 323 -3.44 -17.04 -36.65
N GLU A 324 -4.41 -16.80 -37.53
CA GLU A 324 -5.46 -17.78 -37.82
C GLU A 324 -4.91 -19.05 -38.48
N ARG A 325 -3.94 -18.92 -39.39
CA ARG A 325 -3.28 -20.05 -40.05
C ARG A 325 -2.55 -20.95 -39.06
N SER A 326 -1.91 -20.37 -38.05
CA SER A 326 -1.09 -21.12 -37.09
C SER A 326 -1.83 -21.58 -35.84
N LEU A 327 -2.78 -20.78 -35.34
CA LEU A 327 -3.43 -20.97 -34.04
C LEU A 327 -4.96 -21.15 -34.12
N GLY A 328 -5.55 -21.00 -35.32
CA GLY A 328 -6.99 -21.10 -35.55
C GLY A 328 -7.75 -19.80 -35.31
N ASN A 329 -9.07 -19.85 -35.53
CA ASN A 329 -9.94 -18.65 -35.57
C ASN A 329 -10.54 -18.21 -34.23
N ARG A 330 -10.20 -18.91 -33.14
CA ARG A 330 -10.71 -18.66 -31.78
C ARG A 330 -9.78 -17.81 -30.91
N VAL A 331 -8.71 -17.28 -31.48
CA VAL A 331 -7.76 -16.40 -30.79
C VAL A 331 -8.40 -15.03 -30.58
N ALA A 332 -8.09 -14.38 -29.46
CA ALA A 332 -8.47 -13.00 -29.19
C ALA A 332 -7.22 -12.10 -29.10
N LEU A 333 -7.33 -10.87 -29.60
CA LEU A 333 -6.28 -9.85 -29.52
C LEU A 333 -6.71 -8.78 -28.52
N ILE A 334 -5.95 -8.61 -27.44
CA ILE A 334 -6.29 -7.73 -26.33
C ILE A 334 -5.22 -6.64 -26.21
N GLY A 335 -5.63 -5.39 -26.06
CA GLY A 335 -4.71 -4.29 -25.77
C GLY A 335 -4.14 -4.38 -24.35
N LYS A 336 -2.90 -3.94 -24.15
CA LYS A 336 -2.35 -3.74 -22.80
C LYS A 336 -2.73 -2.38 -22.24
N ALA A 337 -3.38 -2.39 -21.08
CA ALA A 337 -3.74 -1.20 -20.31
C ALA A 337 -4.38 -0.09 -21.17
N VAL A 338 -3.60 0.91 -21.57
CA VAL A 338 -4.05 2.09 -22.33
C VAL A 338 -4.62 1.76 -23.71
N THR A 339 -4.10 0.74 -24.40
CA THR A 339 -4.59 0.36 -25.74
C THR A 339 -5.91 -0.39 -25.68
N LEU A 340 -6.20 -1.12 -24.60
CA LEU A 340 -7.49 -1.81 -24.42
C LEU A 340 -8.66 -0.83 -24.40
N VAL A 341 -8.52 0.27 -23.65
CA VAL A 341 -9.55 1.30 -23.56
C VAL A 341 -9.77 1.96 -24.93
N ALA A 342 -8.71 2.19 -25.70
CA ALA A 342 -8.82 2.69 -27.07
C ALA A 342 -9.53 1.69 -28.00
N MET A 343 -9.23 0.38 -27.88
CA MET A 343 -9.93 -0.65 -28.66
C MET A 343 -11.43 -0.68 -28.35
N CYS A 344 -11.82 -0.59 -27.07
CA CYS A 344 -13.22 -0.50 -26.68
C CYS A 344 -13.90 0.76 -27.24
N GLY A 345 -13.25 1.91 -27.04
CA GLY A 345 -13.72 3.24 -27.45
C GLY A 345 -13.80 3.42 -28.97
N ALA A 346 -13.17 2.57 -29.77
CA ALA A 346 -13.31 2.63 -31.23
C ALA A 346 -14.71 2.22 -31.72
N GLU A 347 -15.47 1.48 -30.92
CA GLU A 347 -16.79 0.95 -31.31
C GLU A 347 -17.92 1.26 -30.33
N HIS A 348 -17.62 1.53 -29.06
CA HIS A 348 -18.64 1.68 -28.01
C HIS A 348 -18.41 2.92 -27.16
N VAL A 349 -19.50 3.48 -26.63
CA VAL A 349 -19.44 4.32 -25.44
C VAL A 349 -19.26 3.37 -24.25
N VAL A 350 -18.05 3.37 -23.67
CA VAL A 350 -17.73 2.49 -22.54
C VAL A 350 -18.26 3.13 -21.26
N VAL A 351 -18.96 2.35 -20.44
CA VAL A 351 -19.53 2.81 -19.18
C VAL A 351 -18.59 2.45 -18.04
N PHE A 352 -18.14 3.44 -17.27
CA PHE A 352 -17.36 3.22 -16.05
C PHE A 352 -18.03 3.87 -14.84
N ASN A 353 -17.88 3.19 -13.69
CA ASN A 353 -18.14 3.81 -12.40
C ASN A 353 -17.09 4.92 -12.16
N GLU A 354 -17.43 5.91 -11.34
CA GLU A 354 -16.49 6.94 -10.89
C GLU A 354 -15.25 6.28 -10.29
N THR A 355 -14.07 6.79 -10.63
CA THR A 355 -12.74 6.19 -10.33
C THR A 355 -12.46 4.80 -10.94
N GLY A 356 -13.37 4.20 -11.72
CA GLY A 356 -13.13 2.92 -12.40
C GLY A 356 -12.12 3.06 -13.55
N SER A 357 -11.20 2.12 -13.70
CA SER A 357 -10.08 2.19 -14.68
C SER A 357 -9.17 3.41 -14.51
N SER A 358 -7.98 3.18 -13.94
CA SER A 358 -6.92 4.18 -13.76
C SER A 358 -6.23 4.60 -15.07
N TYR A 359 -6.55 3.93 -16.19
CA TYR A 359 -5.85 4.08 -17.47
C TYR A 359 -6.45 5.14 -18.39
N VAL A 360 -7.67 5.62 -18.14
CA VAL A 360 -8.44 6.46 -19.09
C VAL A 360 -7.67 7.72 -19.52
N TRP A 361 -7.15 8.49 -18.57
CA TRP A 361 -6.38 9.70 -18.88
C TRP A 361 -5.08 9.41 -19.64
N ARG A 362 -4.46 8.24 -19.43
CA ARG A 362 -3.27 7.82 -20.19
C ARG A 362 -3.65 7.39 -21.61
N THR A 363 -4.80 6.75 -21.78
CA THR A 363 -5.36 6.46 -23.11
C THR A 363 -5.62 7.75 -23.88
N GLU A 364 -6.21 8.77 -23.24
CA GLU A 364 -6.41 10.10 -23.84
C GLU A 364 -5.07 10.73 -24.22
N LYS A 365 -4.07 10.73 -23.32
CA LYS A 365 -2.72 11.27 -23.62
C LYS A 365 -2.11 10.60 -24.85
N MET A 366 -2.17 9.27 -24.93
CA MET A 366 -1.68 8.49 -26.07
C MET A 366 -2.43 8.85 -27.37
N ALA A 367 -3.76 8.82 -27.35
CA ALA A 367 -4.59 9.12 -28.52
C ALA A 367 -4.39 10.56 -29.02
N SER A 368 -4.33 11.53 -28.11
CA SER A 368 -4.03 12.93 -28.41
C SER A 368 -2.64 13.12 -29.02
N ALA A 369 -1.63 12.37 -28.57
CA ALA A 369 -0.31 12.41 -29.18
C ALA A 369 -0.30 11.83 -30.61
N ILE A 370 -0.99 10.71 -30.84
CA ILE A 370 -1.14 10.07 -32.15
C ILE A 370 -1.86 11.02 -33.14
N VAL A 371 -2.99 11.59 -32.73
CA VAL A 371 -3.80 12.48 -33.57
C VAL A 371 -3.04 13.75 -33.94
N ARG A 372 -2.33 14.38 -32.98
CA ARG A 372 -1.52 15.59 -33.26
C ARG A 372 -0.39 15.37 -34.27
N ARG A 373 0.03 14.12 -34.45
CA ARG A 373 1.05 13.73 -35.44
C ARG A 373 0.45 13.34 -36.79
N GLY A 374 -0.85 13.54 -37.00
CA GLY A 374 -1.53 13.33 -38.28
C GLY A 374 -2.10 11.92 -38.47
N CYS A 375 -2.07 11.06 -37.45
CA CYS A 375 -2.65 9.72 -37.51
C CYS A 375 -4.09 9.74 -36.96
N PRO A 376 -5.14 9.50 -37.79
CA PRO A 376 -6.52 9.52 -37.31
C PRO A 376 -6.80 8.39 -36.32
N LEU A 377 -7.45 8.72 -35.20
CA LEU A 377 -7.87 7.76 -34.19
C LEU A 377 -9.18 8.24 -33.54
N PRO A 378 -10.33 8.08 -34.23
CA PRO A 378 -11.62 8.47 -33.70
C PRO A 378 -12.07 7.50 -32.60
N LEU A 379 -12.29 8.02 -31.38
CA LEU A 379 -12.75 7.23 -30.23
C LEU A 379 -14.00 7.85 -29.62
N TYR A 380 -14.99 7.02 -29.30
CA TYR A 380 -16.13 7.40 -28.46
C TYR A 380 -15.65 7.78 -27.05
N PRO A 381 -16.33 8.73 -26.38
CA PRO A 381 -16.04 9.05 -24.99
C PRO A 381 -16.43 7.90 -24.04
N ILE A 382 -15.90 7.95 -22.83
CA ILE A 382 -16.36 7.14 -21.69
C ILE A 382 -17.59 7.81 -21.07
N LEU A 383 -18.61 7.03 -20.72
CA LEU A 383 -19.70 7.47 -19.85
C LEU A 383 -19.35 7.13 -18.40
N ARG A 384 -19.11 8.15 -17.58
CA ARG A 384 -18.78 8.04 -16.15
C ARG A 384 -20.05 8.13 -15.30
N LEU A 385 -20.19 7.24 -14.32
CA LEU A 385 -21.32 7.22 -13.38
C LEU A 385 -20.87 7.55 -11.96
N GLN A 386 -21.44 8.59 -11.38
CA GLN A 386 -21.24 8.98 -9.99
C GLN A 386 -22.52 8.74 -9.19
N TYR A 387 -22.45 7.83 -8.22
CA TYR A 387 -23.59 7.43 -7.39
C TYR A 387 -23.66 8.27 -6.10
N PRO A 388 -24.87 8.67 -5.66
CA PRO A 388 -25.11 9.28 -4.35
C PRO A 388 -25.35 8.21 -3.27
N THR A 389 -24.69 7.04 -3.36
CA THR A 389 -25.00 5.81 -2.61
C THR A 389 -25.32 6.04 -1.14
N TRP A 390 -24.42 6.75 -0.44
CA TRP A 390 -24.59 7.04 0.99
C TRP A 390 -25.52 8.23 1.24
N ASP A 391 -25.55 9.22 0.35
CA ASP A 391 -26.44 10.38 0.50
C ASP A 391 -27.92 9.97 0.51
N VAL A 392 -28.28 8.90 -0.22
CA VAL A 392 -29.66 8.41 -0.33
C VAL A 392 -29.95 7.14 0.47
N ILE A 393 -29.03 6.67 1.31
CA ILE A 393 -29.22 5.44 2.11
C ILE A 393 -30.42 5.52 3.07
N GLY A 394 -30.86 6.73 3.42
CA GLY A 394 -32.09 6.95 4.19
C GLY A 394 -33.34 6.32 3.57
N ALA A 395 -33.37 6.11 2.24
CA ALA A 395 -34.46 5.44 1.54
C ALA A 395 -34.66 3.97 1.98
N THR A 396 -33.66 3.35 2.63
CA THR A 396 -33.79 1.99 3.19
C THR A 396 -34.69 1.94 4.42
N GLY A 397 -34.78 3.03 5.20
CA GLY A 397 -35.51 3.07 6.47
C GLY A 397 -34.99 2.11 7.56
N VAL A 398 -33.79 1.54 7.42
CA VAL A 398 -33.26 0.55 8.38
C VAL A 398 -32.38 1.17 9.46
N GLN A 399 -32.22 0.44 10.56
CA GLN A 399 -31.17 0.68 11.56
C GLN A 399 -29.93 -0.14 11.21
N ILE A 400 -28.78 0.51 11.23
CA ILE A 400 -27.50 -0.06 10.82
C ILE A 400 -26.61 -0.23 12.05
N GLN A 401 -26.10 -1.44 12.26
CA GLN A 401 -24.99 -1.74 13.16
C GLN A 401 -23.68 -1.39 12.43
N LEU A 402 -22.99 -0.36 12.91
CA LEU A 402 -21.74 0.09 12.32
C LEU A 402 -20.59 -0.87 12.64
N PRO A 403 -19.68 -1.13 11.68
CA PRO A 403 -18.41 -1.80 11.98
C PRO A 403 -17.55 -0.94 12.90
N GLU A 404 -16.64 -1.55 13.64
CA GLU A 404 -15.86 -0.91 14.73
C GLU A 404 -15.25 0.44 14.33
N HIS A 405 -14.57 0.52 13.19
CA HIS A 405 -13.93 1.74 12.73
C HIS A 405 -14.93 2.87 12.42
N LEU A 406 -16.13 2.55 11.91
CA LEU A 406 -17.20 3.53 11.70
C LEU A 406 -17.90 3.87 13.01
N ALA A 407 -18.11 2.90 13.91
CA ALA A 407 -18.70 3.15 15.21
C ALA A 407 -17.84 4.12 16.03
N ALA A 408 -16.51 3.96 15.97
CA ALA A 408 -15.55 4.83 16.64
C ALA A 408 -15.53 6.26 16.08
N THR A 409 -15.78 6.45 14.78
CA THR A 409 -15.73 7.76 14.12
C THR A 409 -17.06 8.48 14.13
N PHE A 410 -18.19 7.77 14.02
CA PHE A 410 -19.53 8.32 14.20
C PHE A 410 -19.89 8.55 15.67
N GLY A 411 -19.20 7.87 16.60
CA GLY A 411 -19.42 7.95 18.04
C GLY A 411 -20.60 7.11 18.55
N VAL A 412 -21.17 6.25 17.70
CA VAL A 412 -22.32 5.39 18.02
C VAL A 412 -22.14 4.01 17.42
N ALA A 413 -22.55 2.95 18.12
CA ALA A 413 -22.49 1.59 17.57
C ALA A 413 -23.61 1.30 16.56
N ARG A 414 -24.75 1.98 16.70
CA ARG A 414 -25.92 1.84 15.83
C ARG A 414 -26.39 3.21 15.37
N ILE A 415 -26.81 3.30 14.12
CA ILE A 415 -27.26 4.54 13.50
C ILE A 415 -28.45 4.28 12.58
N ALA A 416 -29.37 5.24 12.51
CA ALA A 416 -30.41 5.22 11.48
C ALA A 416 -29.78 5.46 10.10
N ALA A 417 -30.23 4.74 9.07
CA ALA A 417 -29.71 4.95 7.71
C ALA A 417 -29.86 6.42 7.25
N GLU A 418 -30.96 7.07 7.62
CA GLU A 418 -31.17 8.49 7.31
C GLU A 418 -30.13 9.41 7.97
N GLU A 419 -29.77 9.14 9.22
CA GLU A 419 -28.74 9.91 9.92
C GLU A 419 -27.36 9.66 9.31
N LEU A 420 -27.03 8.41 8.94
CA LEU A 420 -25.80 8.08 8.22
C LEU A 420 -25.69 8.90 6.94
N GLY A 421 -26.76 8.92 6.13
CA GLY A 421 -26.78 9.66 4.87
C GLY A 421 -26.61 11.17 5.04
N ARG A 422 -27.12 11.74 6.14
CA ARG A 422 -26.94 13.16 6.46
C ARG A 422 -25.54 13.51 6.98
N ARG A 423 -24.89 12.61 7.72
CA ARG A 423 -23.66 12.92 8.47
C ARG A 423 -22.36 12.43 7.83
N TRP A 424 -22.39 11.42 6.95
CA TRP A 424 -21.17 10.73 6.53
C TRP A 424 -20.10 11.66 5.93
N ARG A 425 -20.49 12.68 5.15
CA ARG A 425 -19.55 13.65 4.56
C ARG A 425 -18.84 14.49 5.62
N ALA A 426 -19.59 14.96 6.62
CA ALA A 426 -19.05 15.72 7.75
C ALA A 426 -18.07 14.84 8.54
N VAL A 427 -18.46 13.60 8.85
CA VAL A 427 -17.58 12.64 9.54
C VAL A 427 -16.31 12.38 8.74
N CYS A 428 -16.39 12.19 7.41
CA CYS A 428 -15.19 12.04 6.58
C CYS A 428 -14.28 13.28 6.63
N ALA A 429 -14.85 14.49 6.64
CA ALA A 429 -14.07 15.73 6.74
C ALA A 429 -13.38 15.86 8.11
N GLU A 430 -14.11 15.60 9.20
CA GLU A 430 -13.57 15.54 10.57
C GLU A 430 -12.42 14.54 10.69
N GLN A 431 -12.54 13.37 10.04
CA GLN A 431 -11.48 12.36 10.05
C GLN A 431 -10.24 12.79 9.25
N GLU A 432 -10.39 13.51 8.13
CA GLU A 432 -9.24 14.07 7.42
C GLU A 432 -8.54 15.18 8.23
N GLU A 433 -9.31 16.02 8.94
CA GLU A 433 -8.75 17.03 9.85
C GLU A 433 -8.03 16.38 11.04
N LEU A 434 -8.57 15.28 11.58
CA LEU A 434 -7.91 14.48 12.60
C LEU A 434 -6.57 13.94 12.10
N LEU A 435 -6.51 13.40 10.88
CA LEU A 435 -5.26 12.92 10.27
C LEU A 435 -4.20 14.03 10.14
N GLN A 436 -4.61 15.24 9.77
CA GLN A 436 -3.72 16.41 9.71
C GLN A 436 -3.23 16.82 11.10
N THR A 437 -4.10 16.77 12.10
CA THR A 437 -3.76 17.07 13.50
C THR A 437 -2.76 16.06 14.05
N LEU A 438 -3.00 14.76 13.84
CA LEU A 438 -2.13 13.67 14.30
C LEU A 438 -0.73 13.72 13.67
N ALA A 439 -0.62 14.18 12.42
CA ALA A 439 0.66 14.37 11.72
C ALA A 439 1.56 15.43 12.40
N ARG A 440 0.95 16.42 13.08
CA ARG A 440 1.68 17.50 13.76
C ARG A 440 2.16 17.11 15.16
N ILE A 441 1.55 16.11 15.79
CA ILE A 441 1.88 15.69 17.16
C ILE A 441 3.19 14.91 17.17
N ARG A 442 4.15 15.40 17.97
CA ARG A 442 5.48 14.81 18.12
C ARG A 442 5.65 14.15 19.49
N GLY A 443 6.28 12.98 19.48
CA GLY A 443 6.71 12.26 20.67
C GLY A 443 5.57 11.61 21.49
N PRO A 444 5.92 10.72 22.44
CA PRO A 444 4.94 10.00 23.25
C PRO A 444 4.13 10.92 24.16
N ARG A 445 4.76 11.90 24.83
CA ARG A 445 4.10 12.83 25.75
C ARG A 445 3.03 13.69 25.07
N GLY A 446 3.31 14.19 23.87
CA GLY A 446 2.35 14.95 23.07
C GLY A 446 1.19 14.07 22.60
N THR A 447 1.47 12.80 22.28
CA THR A 447 0.43 11.83 21.92
C THR A 447 -0.48 11.54 23.12
N LEU A 448 0.08 11.29 24.30
CA LEU A 448 -0.70 11.09 25.54
C LEU A 448 -1.57 12.30 25.87
N ALA A 449 -1.02 13.53 25.77
CA ALA A 449 -1.79 14.76 26.01
C ALA A 449 -2.97 14.91 25.05
N PHE A 450 -2.77 14.58 23.77
CA PHE A 450 -3.84 14.59 22.78
C PHE A 450 -4.91 13.54 23.06
N LEU A 451 -4.51 12.31 23.44
CA LEU A 451 -5.43 11.25 23.81
C LEU A 451 -6.28 11.64 25.03
N GLU A 452 -5.68 12.26 26.04
CA GLU A 452 -6.38 12.79 27.21
C GLU A 452 -7.37 13.90 26.85
N GLN A 453 -7.02 14.82 25.95
CA GLN A 453 -7.97 15.85 25.48
C GLN A 453 -9.20 15.25 24.80
N ARG A 454 -9.02 14.13 24.08
CA ARG A 454 -10.09 13.45 23.36
C ARG A 454 -10.93 12.53 24.26
N GLN A 455 -10.31 11.93 25.28
CA GLN A 455 -10.93 11.04 26.26
C GLN A 455 -10.52 11.44 27.68
N PRO A 456 -11.13 12.50 28.24
CA PRO A 456 -10.76 13.01 29.56
C PRO A 456 -10.86 11.94 30.64
N GLY A 457 -9.82 11.85 31.47
CA GLY A 457 -9.70 10.92 32.59
C GLY A 457 -9.06 9.57 32.24
N GLN A 458 -8.96 9.19 30.95
CA GLN A 458 -8.45 7.86 30.59
C GLN A 458 -6.91 7.78 30.55
N TRP A 459 -6.23 8.90 30.34
CA TRP A 459 -4.78 8.93 30.10
C TRP A 459 -4.01 9.76 31.15
N GLN A 460 -4.70 10.32 32.15
CA GLN A 460 -4.09 11.13 33.22
C GLN A 460 -3.00 10.37 33.98
N ASP A 461 -3.29 9.14 34.40
CA ASP A 461 -2.32 8.31 35.13
C ASP A 461 -1.11 7.98 34.25
N ALA A 462 -1.33 7.69 32.96
CA ALA A 462 -0.26 7.43 32.00
C ALA A 462 0.62 8.67 31.75
N ILE A 463 0.02 9.87 31.76
CA ILE A 463 0.74 11.14 31.66
C ILE A 463 1.59 11.38 32.92
N ALA A 464 0.99 11.23 34.10
CA ALA A 464 1.69 11.44 35.37
C ALA A 464 2.85 10.46 35.53
N GLU A 465 2.63 9.19 35.17
CA GLU A 465 3.66 8.16 35.17
C GLU A 465 4.76 8.46 34.15
N PHE A 466 4.41 8.89 32.93
CA PHE A 466 5.40 9.32 31.94
C PHE A 466 6.29 10.43 32.50
N ASP A 467 5.69 11.47 33.08
CA ASP A 467 6.41 12.63 33.61
C ASP A 467 7.32 12.22 34.78
N ARG A 468 6.84 11.33 35.67
CA ARG A 468 7.63 10.77 36.77
C ARG A 468 8.85 9.99 36.28
N LEU A 469 8.66 9.04 35.37
CA LEU A 469 9.76 8.24 34.82
C LEU A 469 10.75 9.10 34.02
N HIS A 470 10.25 10.11 33.31
CA HIS A 470 11.09 11.05 32.59
C HIS A 470 11.99 11.86 33.53
N GLN A 471 11.44 12.33 34.66
CA GLN A 471 12.21 13.03 35.69
C GLN A 471 13.31 12.15 36.31
N THR A 472 13.02 10.87 36.58
CA THR A 472 14.04 9.90 37.04
C THR A 472 15.22 9.82 36.05
N LEU A 473 14.95 9.77 34.74
CA LEU A 473 16.00 9.72 33.73
C LEU A 473 16.77 11.05 33.58
N ILE A 474 16.09 12.20 33.74
CA ILE A 474 16.75 13.51 33.75
C ILE A 474 17.71 13.59 34.95
N ALA A 475 17.25 13.27 36.16
CA ALA A 475 18.07 13.28 37.36
C ALA A 475 19.28 12.34 37.25
N ALA A 476 19.08 11.13 36.70
CA ALA A 476 20.17 10.20 36.43
C ALA A 476 21.19 10.78 35.42
N ARG A 477 20.71 11.44 34.37
CA ARG A 477 21.57 12.09 33.36
C ARG A 477 22.38 13.23 33.97
N GLU A 478 21.77 14.11 34.75
CA GLU A 478 22.46 15.20 35.44
C GLU A 478 23.57 14.67 36.36
N ARG A 479 23.29 13.60 37.11
CA ARG A 479 24.29 12.93 37.94
C ARG A 479 25.43 12.33 37.12
N ILE A 480 25.12 11.67 36.01
CA ILE A 480 26.13 11.13 35.08
C ILE A 480 27.00 12.25 34.51
N ASP A 481 26.41 13.36 34.10
CA ASP A 481 27.12 14.48 33.50
C ASP A 481 28.00 15.21 34.54
N ALA A 482 27.53 15.36 35.79
CA ALA A 482 28.35 15.83 36.91
C ALA A 482 29.55 14.90 37.18
N LEU A 483 29.36 13.58 37.17
CA LEU A 483 30.44 12.60 37.34
C LEU A 483 31.44 12.63 36.16
N LYS A 484 30.97 12.87 34.93
CA LYS A 484 31.85 13.08 33.76
C LYS A 484 32.69 14.34 33.93
N ALA A 485 32.09 15.46 34.32
CA ALA A 485 32.79 16.72 34.55
C ALA A 485 33.85 16.58 35.66
N LYS A 486 33.50 15.95 36.78
CA LYS A 486 34.45 15.63 37.86
C LYS A 486 35.60 14.75 37.38
N THR A 487 35.30 13.72 36.59
CA THR A 487 36.33 12.83 36.02
C THR A 487 37.29 13.61 35.11
N GLN A 488 36.78 14.53 34.29
CA GLN A 488 37.61 15.39 33.43
C GLN A 488 38.52 16.32 34.25
N GLN A 489 38.01 16.92 35.33
CA GLN A 489 38.81 17.74 36.25
C GLN A 489 39.93 16.92 36.92
N LEU A 490 39.61 15.71 37.41
CA LEU A 490 40.61 14.81 38.01
C LEU A 490 41.69 14.41 37.00
N TYR A 491 41.34 14.18 35.73
CA TYR A 491 42.32 13.93 34.68
C TYR A 491 43.25 15.11 34.43
N ALA A 492 42.73 16.34 34.44
CA ALA A 492 43.54 17.54 34.32
C ALA A 492 44.52 17.68 35.49
N SER A 493 44.05 17.48 36.73
CA SER A 493 44.89 17.52 37.93
C SER A 493 45.96 16.43 37.95
N ALA A 494 45.60 15.19 37.59
CA ALA A 494 46.57 14.09 37.47
C ALA A 494 47.66 14.41 36.43
N ARG A 495 47.28 15.02 35.30
CA ARG A 495 48.23 15.44 34.26
C ARG A 495 49.18 16.52 34.77
N ALA A 496 48.67 17.53 35.47
CA ALA A 496 49.48 18.60 36.07
C ALA A 496 50.48 18.04 37.10
N LEU A 497 50.04 17.17 38.01
CA LEU A 497 50.93 16.55 39.00
C LEU A 497 51.97 15.62 38.37
N LYS A 498 51.62 14.91 37.29
CA LYS A 498 52.59 14.10 36.53
C LYS A 498 53.66 14.97 35.88
N GLN A 499 53.28 16.13 35.34
CA GLN A 499 54.24 17.11 34.81
C GLN A 499 55.15 17.68 35.91
N GLU A 500 54.58 18.02 37.08
CA GLU A 500 55.37 18.50 38.23
C GLU A 500 56.34 17.43 38.74
N SER A 501 55.88 16.18 38.81
CA SER A 501 56.75 15.04 39.12
C SER A 501 57.87 14.92 38.08
N GLU A 502 57.59 14.91 36.78
CA GLU A 502 58.64 14.86 35.76
C GLU A 502 59.67 15.98 35.88
N LEU A 503 59.24 17.21 36.21
CA LEU A 503 60.14 18.34 36.47
C LEU A 503 61.02 18.11 37.70
N LEU A 504 60.44 17.69 38.83
CA LEU A 504 61.17 17.39 40.06
C LEU A 504 62.19 16.26 39.86
N ALA A 505 61.88 15.26 39.03
CA ALA A 505 62.82 14.18 38.68
C ALA A 505 64.01 14.73 37.89
N ARG A 506 63.74 15.62 36.93
CA ARG A 506 64.78 16.28 36.14
C ARG A 506 65.68 17.13 37.04
N GLU A 507 65.11 17.90 37.96
CA GLU A 507 65.84 18.72 38.94
C GLU A 507 66.67 17.88 39.90
N LYS A 508 66.08 16.85 40.53
CA LYS A 508 66.78 15.89 41.38
C LYS A 508 67.96 15.24 40.64
N GLY A 509 67.78 14.90 39.36
CA GLY A 509 68.83 14.34 38.51
C GLY A 509 69.94 15.34 38.15
N ARG A 510 69.60 16.61 37.91
CA ARG A 510 70.58 17.68 37.70
C ARG A 510 71.40 17.92 38.96
N ASP A 511 70.73 18.05 40.11
CA ASP A 511 71.38 18.22 41.40
C ASP A 511 72.31 17.04 41.72
N TYR A 512 71.90 15.79 41.46
CA TYR A 512 72.78 14.60 41.58
C TYR A 512 74.10 14.78 40.83
N ARG A 513 74.01 15.18 39.55
CA ARG A 513 75.16 15.33 38.67
C ARG A 513 76.05 16.49 39.08
N ALA A 514 75.50 17.52 39.73
CA ALA A 514 76.24 18.70 40.16
C ALA A 514 76.91 18.52 41.52
N THR A 515 76.28 17.82 42.47
CA THR A 515 76.73 17.77 43.87
C THR A 515 77.33 16.41 44.23
N VAL A 516 76.57 15.33 44.12
CA VAL A 516 76.96 13.99 44.62
C VAL A 516 77.86 13.24 43.63
N ALA A 517 77.60 13.32 42.32
CA ALA A 517 78.38 12.57 41.33
C ALA A 517 79.87 12.97 41.33
N PRO A 518 80.26 14.26 41.35
CA PRO A 518 81.66 14.65 41.44
C PRO A 518 82.32 14.21 42.75
N LEU A 519 81.58 14.25 43.87
CA LEU A 519 82.09 13.79 45.16
C LEU A 519 82.32 12.26 45.18
N ARG A 520 81.44 11.48 44.55
CA ARG A 520 81.63 10.02 44.41
C ARG A 520 82.81 9.67 43.50
N GLU A 521 83.03 10.44 42.44
CA GLU A 521 84.20 10.30 41.58
C GLU A 521 85.49 10.63 42.32
N GLN A 522 85.51 11.71 43.10
CA GLN A 522 86.64 12.06 43.98
C GLN A 522 86.89 11.00 45.06
N LEU A 523 85.82 10.44 45.65
CA LEU A 523 85.92 9.35 46.63
C LEU A 523 86.57 8.11 46.00
N TRP A 524 86.16 7.75 44.78
CA TRP A 524 86.76 6.65 44.04
C TRP A 524 88.25 6.89 43.80
N MET A 525 88.62 8.09 43.34
CA MET A 525 90.03 8.46 43.15
C MET A 525 90.86 8.41 44.44
N ALA A 526 90.30 8.87 45.57
CA ALA A 526 90.97 8.83 46.88
C ALA A 526 91.19 7.38 47.36
N LEU A 527 90.19 6.51 47.21
CA LEU A 527 90.29 5.09 47.53
C LEU A 527 91.32 4.37 46.65
N SER A 528 91.38 4.69 45.35
CA SER A 528 92.38 4.15 44.42
C SER A 528 93.81 4.58 44.73
N ARG A 529 94.00 5.70 45.43
CA ARG A 529 95.31 6.21 45.88
C ARG A 529 95.70 5.76 47.29
N GLY A 530 94.85 4.97 47.96
CA GLY A 530 95.08 4.53 49.35
C GLY A 530 94.93 5.65 50.39
N ASP A 531 94.34 6.79 50.02
CA ASP A 531 94.13 7.93 50.91
C ASP A 531 92.85 7.73 51.74
N HIS A 532 92.98 6.90 52.78
CA HIS A 532 91.88 6.52 53.65
C HIS A 532 91.33 7.71 54.46
N ALA A 533 92.14 8.71 54.78
CA ALA A 533 91.71 9.89 55.51
C ALA A 533 90.82 10.80 54.63
N GLN A 534 91.23 11.04 53.39
CA GLN A 534 90.44 11.80 52.43
C GLN A 534 89.16 11.05 52.01
N ALA A 535 89.22 9.71 51.91
CA ALA A 535 88.07 8.88 51.60
C ALA A 535 86.99 8.95 52.70
N GLU A 536 87.35 8.91 53.98
CA GLU A 536 86.40 9.07 55.09
C GLU A 536 85.74 10.46 55.09
N LEU A 537 86.51 11.52 54.82
CA LEU A 537 85.99 12.89 54.76
C LEU A 537 85.01 13.08 53.58
N LEU A 538 85.29 12.47 52.42
CA LEU A 538 84.40 12.47 51.26
C LEU A 538 83.14 11.63 51.51
N ARG A 539 83.23 10.50 52.22
CA ARG A 539 82.06 9.71 52.63
C ARG A 539 81.12 10.52 53.53
N ALA A 540 81.66 11.19 54.54
CA ALA A 540 80.86 12.05 55.42
C ALA A 540 80.17 13.18 54.64
N ARG A 541 80.86 13.78 53.67
CA ARG A 541 80.31 14.85 52.82
C ARG A 541 79.23 14.34 51.84
N ILE A 542 79.42 13.17 51.24
CA ILE A 542 78.40 12.52 50.41
C ILE A 542 77.17 12.21 51.25
N SER A 543 77.35 11.68 52.47
CA SER A 543 76.25 11.39 53.39
C SER A 543 75.44 12.65 53.71
N ALA A 544 76.11 13.78 54.01
CA ALA A 544 75.43 15.05 54.27
C ALA A 544 74.65 15.58 53.06
N GLU A 545 75.21 15.47 51.84
CA GLU A 545 74.50 15.88 50.61
C GLU A 545 73.35 14.93 50.26
N GLU A 546 73.49 13.63 50.50
CA GLU A 546 72.41 12.66 50.31
C GLU A 546 71.26 12.91 51.31
N GLU A 547 71.55 13.29 52.56
CA GLU A 547 70.56 13.66 53.58
C GLU A 547 69.84 14.98 53.23
N ARG A 548 70.58 15.99 52.73
CA ARG A 548 69.98 17.22 52.18
C ARG A 548 69.05 16.90 51.01
N ARG A 549 69.44 15.98 50.13
CA ARG A 549 68.63 15.62 48.95
C ARG A 549 67.42 14.78 49.30
N ALA A 550 67.53 13.93 50.32
CA ALA A 550 66.41 13.20 50.88
C ALA A 550 65.31 14.17 51.35
N SER A 551 65.69 15.19 52.13
CA SER A 551 64.76 16.23 52.60
C SER A 551 64.28 17.18 51.49
N THR A 552 65.14 17.55 50.53
CA THR A 552 64.79 18.53 49.48
C THR A 552 63.93 17.93 48.36
N PHE A 553 64.24 16.71 47.91
CA PHE A 553 63.64 16.11 46.72
C PHE A 553 62.81 14.86 47.03
N ASP A 554 63.27 13.99 47.93
CA ASP A 554 62.67 12.65 48.08
C ASP A 554 61.35 12.72 48.83
N GLU A 555 61.26 13.54 49.87
CA GLU A 555 59.99 13.83 50.56
C GLU A 555 58.95 14.41 49.60
N ARG A 556 59.34 15.41 48.81
CA ARG A 556 58.45 16.06 47.84
C ARG A 556 58.05 15.12 46.70
N TRP A 557 58.95 14.25 46.28
CA TRP A 557 58.69 13.22 45.28
C TRP A 557 57.72 12.15 45.77
N ILE A 558 57.91 11.67 47.00
CA ILE A 558 57.00 10.72 47.67
C ILE A 558 55.61 11.34 47.78
N GLU A 559 55.53 12.62 48.17
CA GLU A 559 54.27 13.34 48.29
C GLU A 559 53.55 13.50 46.94
N LEU A 560 54.26 13.88 45.86
CA LEU A 560 53.67 13.98 44.52
C LEU A 560 53.14 12.62 44.03
N ARG A 561 53.91 11.54 44.22
CA ARG A 561 53.46 10.18 43.85
C ARG A 561 52.29 9.68 44.69
N ARG A 562 52.20 10.09 45.96
CA ARG A 562 51.04 9.82 46.81
C ARG A 562 49.81 10.52 46.24
N ARG A 563 49.89 11.83 45.98
CA ARG A 563 48.80 12.62 45.38
C ARG A 563 48.34 12.09 44.02
N ILE A 564 49.27 11.68 43.15
CA ILE A 564 48.92 11.07 41.85
C ILE A 564 48.11 9.79 42.06
N ARG A 565 48.55 8.90 42.96
CA ARG A 565 47.82 7.65 43.28
C ARG A 565 46.42 7.94 43.86
N ASP A 566 46.31 8.93 44.74
CA ASP A 566 45.03 9.33 45.34
C ASP A 566 44.04 9.81 44.26
N ILE A 567 44.50 10.67 43.34
CA ILE A 567 43.66 11.14 42.21
C ILE A 567 43.30 9.98 41.27
N GLU A 568 44.22 9.08 40.95
CA GLU A 568 43.91 7.89 40.13
C GLU A 568 42.88 6.98 40.80
N GLY A 569 42.95 6.83 42.13
CA GLY A 569 41.93 6.14 42.93
C GLY A 569 40.58 6.85 42.91
N GLU A 570 40.55 8.19 42.95
CA GLU A 570 39.31 8.97 42.78
C GLU A 570 38.70 8.86 41.38
N ILE A 571 39.52 8.82 40.33
CA ILE A 571 39.06 8.59 38.96
C ILE A 571 38.38 7.22 38.86
N ALA A 572 39.00 6.17 39.41
CA ALA A 572 38.43 4.82 39.42
C ALA A 572 37.08 4.79 40.17
N ARG A 573 37.00 5.42 41.34
CA ARG A 573 35.76 5.55 42.13
C ARG A 573 34.66 6.29 41.37
N THR A 574 34.96 7.44 40.79
CA THR A 574 34.00 8.26 40.03
C THR A 574 33.46 7.51 38.80
N ARG A 575 34.31 6.72 38.12
CA ARG A 575 33.88 5.84 37.01
C ARG A 575 33.02 4.67 37.46
N ALA A 576 33.31 4.08 38.62
CA ALA A 576 32.49 3.03 39.20
C ALA A 576 31.10 3.57 39.59
N GLU A 577 31.05 4.76 40.21
CA GLU A 577 29.80 5.44 40.56
C GLU A 577 28.98 5.80 39.30
N ARG A 578 29.63 6.27 38.22
CA ARG A 578 28.92 6.54 36.97
C ARG A 578 28.26 5.28 36.41
N ARG A 579 28.99 4.16 36.40
CA ARG A 579 28.47 2.87 35.94
C ARG A 579 27.34 2.38 36.84
N SER A 580 27.44 2.54 38.17
CA SER A 580 26.37 2.12 39.08
C SER A 580 25.07 2.90 38.82
N VAL A 581 25.15 4.21 38.56
CA VAL A 581 23.98 5.02 38.16
C VAL A 581 23.41 4.55 36.81
N GLU A 582 24.25 4.33 35.79
CA GLU A 582 23.81 3.87 34.46
C GLU A 582 23.11 2.51 34.49
N THR A 583 23.56 1.61 35.37
CA THR A 583 23.03 0.24 35.52
C THR A 583 22.02 0.08 36.65
N ALA A 584 21.70 1.17 37.36
CA ALA A 584 20.74 1.16 38.46
C ALA A 584 19.40 0.56 37.98
N LEU A 585 18.80 -0.27 38.83
CA LEU A 585 17.54 -0.93 38.51
C LEU A 585 16.47 0.11 38.15
N GLU A 586 16.36 1.17 38.94
CA GLU A 586 15.44 2.29 38.72
C GLU A 586 15.59 2.95 37.33
N VAL A 587 16.82 3.14 36.83
CA VAL A 587 17.06 3.73 35.50
C VAL A 587 16.65 2.75 34.39
N ARG A 588 16.88 1.46 34.58
CA ARG A 588 16.46 0.42 33.63
C ARG A 588 14.93 0.28 33.59
N GLU A 589 14.29 0.26 34.76
CA GLU A 589 12.84 0.23 34.90
C GLU A 589 12.20 1.48 34.30
N ALA A 590 12.75 2.67 34.56
CA ALA A 590 12.24 3.91 33.97
C ALA A 590 12.33 3.92 32.44
N ARG A 591 13.44 3.42 31.85
CA ARG A 591 13.55 3.25 30.39
C ARG A 591 12.51 2.27 29.85
N SER A 592 12.31 1.14 30.53
CA SER A 592 11.33 0.14 30.14
C SER A 592 9.90 0.68 30.22
N GLY A 593 9.55 1.35 31.32
CA GLY A 593 8.23 1.95 31.53
C GLY A 593 7.92 3.05 30.52
N LEU A 594 8.89 3.93 30.20
CA LEU A 594 8.71 4.91 29.12
C LEU A 594 8.51 4.25 27.75
N MET A 595 9.21 3.15 27.48
CA MET A 595 9.01 2.39 26.23
C MET A 595 7.60 1.79 26.17
N GLU A 596 7.13 1.20 27.28
CA GLU A 596 5.79 0.62 27.36
C GLU A 596 4.70 1.67 27.17
N LEU A 597 4.82 2.82 27.86
CA LEU A 597 3.89 3.96 27.68
C LEU A 597 3.94 4.50 26.26
N SER A 598 5.12 4.55 25.64
CA SER A 598 5.27 4.92 24.23
C SER A 598 4.54 3.94 23.33
N CYS A 599 4.70 2.62 23.51
CA CYS A 599 3.98 1.62 22.74
C CYS A 599 2.45 1.73 22.92
N LYS A 600 1.97 1.92 24.16
CA LYS A 600 0.54 2.13 24.45
C LYS A 600 -0.01 3.36 23.72
N ALA A 601 0.67 4.50 23.82
CA ALA A 601 0.27 5.73 23.15
C ALA A 601 0.31 5.59 21.61
N GLN A 602 1.34 4.94 21.07
CA GLN A 602 1.46 4.70 19.63
C GLN A 602 0.41 3.72 19.12
N ALA A 603 0.03 2.70 19.89
CA ALA A 603 -1.05 1.78 19.53
C ALA A 603 -2.41 2.49 19.45
N ALA A 604 -2.74 3.33 20.44
CA ALA A 604 -3.94 4.16 20.39
C ALA A 604 -3.92 5.14 19.22
N LYS A 605 -2.77 5.76 18.93
CA LYS A 605 -2.60 6.62 17.76
C LYS A 605 -2.78 5.86 16.44
N LEU A 606 -2.24 4.65 16.34
CA LEU A 606 -2.39 3.78 15.18
C LEU A 606 -3.87 3.50 14.89
N GLU A 607 -4.65 3.13 15.91
CA GLU A 607 -6.09 2.88 15.76
C GLU A 607 -6.84 4.12 15.30
N LEU A 608 -6.53 5.31 15.85
CA LEU A 608 -7.12 6.56 15.38
C LEU A 608 -6.80 6.85 13.90
N VAL A 609 -5.54 6.69 13.50
CA VAL A 609 -5.13 6.90 12.09
C VAL A 609 -5.79 5.87 11.18
N ARG A 610 -5.81 4.59 11.56
CA ARG A 610 -6.43 3.51 10.78
C ARG A 610 -7.91 3.79 10.57
N ASN A 611 -8.64 4.07 11.65
CA ASN A 611 -10.08 4.33 11.59
C ASN A 611 -10.40 5.59 10.77
N ALA A 612 -9.59 6.64 10.91
CA ALA A 612 -9.75 7.86 10.13
C ALA A 612 -9.52 7.62 8.64
N ILE A 613 -8.50 6.86 8.22
CA ILE A 613 -8.24 6.51 6.82
C ILE A 613 -9.40 5.67 6.25
N LEU A 614 -9.77 4.58 6.94
CA LEU A 614 -10.84 3.69 6.48
C LEU A 614 -12.18 4.42 6.39
N THR A 615 -12.47 5.34 7.32
CA THR A 615 -13.72 6.11 7.29
C THR A 615 -13.69 7.18 6.20
N SER A 616 -12.68 8.05 6.17
CA SER A 616 -12.63 9.19 5.24
C SER A 616 -12.49 8.76 3.78
N ARG A 617 -11.63 7.78 3.51
CA ARG A 617 -11.34 7.30 2.15
C ARG A 617 -12.22 6.13 1.77
N GLY A 618 -12.45 5.18 2.68
CA GLY A 618 -13.26 3.99 2.41
C GLY A 618 -14.73 4.32 2.17
N LEU A 619 -15.34 5.25 2.92
CA LEU A 619 -16.73 5.66 2.62
C LEU A 619 -16.84 6.37 1.27
N ARG A 620 -15.86 7.21 0.88
CA ARG A 620 -15.84 7.84 -0.45
C ARG A 620 -15.68 6.79 -1.56
N ALA A 621 -14.77 5.83 -1.37
CA ALA A 621 -14.53 4.75 -2.32
C ALA A 621 -15.79 3.88 -2.51
N THR A 622 -16.41 3.44 -1.43
CA THR A 622 -17.65 2.66 -1.47
C THR A 622 -18.86 3.44 -1.97
N CYS A 623 -18.88 4.77 -1.82
CA CYS A 623 -19.92 5.60 -2.41
C CYS A 623 -19.86 5.56 -3.94
N ASN A 624 -18.64 5.65 -4.49
CA ASN A 624 -18.38 5.66 -5.93
C ASN A 624 -18.44 4.27 -6.57
N ARG A 625 -18.10 3.22 -5.80
CA ARG A 625 -18.05 1.82 -6.28
C ARG A 625 -18.78 0.89 -5.30
N PRO A 626 -20.10 1.04 -5.12
CA PRO A 626 -20.84 0.20 -4.19
C PRO A 626 -21.04 -1.20 -4.76
N THR A 627 -21.09 -2.19 -3.88
CA THR A 627 -21.43 -3.55 -4.28
C THR A 627 -22.91 -3.68 -4.55
N ALA A 628 -23.27 -4.18 -5.72
CA ALA A 628 -24.64 -4.18 -6.22
C ALA A 628 -25.65 -4.87 -5.30
N TRP A 629 -25.30 -5.98 -4.66
CA TRP A 629 -26.25 -6.69 -3.79
C TRP A 629 -26.50 -6.01 -2.44
N TRP A 630 -25.73 -4.99 -2.04
CA TRP A 630 -26.07 -4.26 -0.81
C TRP A 630 -27.49 -3.70 -0.91
N LEU A 631 -27.87 -3.24 -2.10
CA LEU A 631 -29.14 -2.59 -2.37
C LEU A 631 -30.33 -3.52 -2.10
N PRO A 632 -30.45 -4.71 -2.73
CA PRO A 632 -31.53 -5.64 -2.43
C PRO A 632 -31.44 -6.28 -1.04
N LEU A 633 -30.26 -6.31 -0.39
CA LEU A 633 -30.17 -6.78 1.00
C LEU A 633 -30.73 -5.77 2.00
N LEU A 634 -30.41 -4.48 1.84
CA LEU A 634 -30.85 -3.41 2.75
C LEU A 634 -32.25 -2.90 2.43
N SER A 635 -32.66 -2.98 1.16
CA SER A 635 -33.96 -2.51 0.65
C SER A 635 -34.49 -3.49 -0.41
N PRO A 636 -35.03 -4.65 0.02
CA PRO A 636 -35.56 -5.68 -0.90
C PRO A 636 -36.72 -5.19 -1.79
N ASP A 637 -37.39 -4.11 -1.39
CA ASP A 637 -38.43 -3.40 -2.15
C ASP A 637 -37.88 -2.48 -3.26
N GLY A 638 -36.55 -2.38 -3.37
CA GLY A 638 -35.84 -1.58 -4.36
C GLY A 638 -35.89 -0.07 -4.13
N ALA A 639 -36.39 0.41 -2.98
CA ALA A 639 -36.50 1.84 -2.70
C ALA A 639 -35.14 2.55 -2.73
N TRP A 640 -34.11 1.93 -2.14
CA TRP A 640 -32.76 2.48 -2.15
C TRP A 640 -32.16 2.50 -3.56
N PHE A 641 -32.32 1.44 -4.36
CA PHE A 641 -31.84 1.44 -5.76
C PHE A 641 -32.50 2.52 -6.61
N ARG A 642 -33.82 2.69 -6.50
CA ARG A 642 -34.52 3.78 -7.20
C ARG A 642 -34.00 5.15 -6.79
N ALA A 643 -33.75 5.37 -5.49
CA ALA A 643 -33.18 6.63 -5.02
C ALA A 643 -31.75 6.85 -5.54
N VAL A 644 -30.92 5.80 -5.59
CA VAL A 644 -29.57 5.85 -6.18
C VAL A 644 -29.65 6.18 -7.66
N ALA A 645 -30.50 5.50 -8.42
CA ALA A 645 -30.68 5.74 -9.85
C ALA A 645 -31.12 7.19 -10.13
N ASN A 646 -32.11 7.69 -9.39
CA ASN A 646 -32.61 9.06 -9.55
C ASN A 646 -31.58 10.14 -9.24
N GLY A 647 -30.67 9.89 -8.28
CA GLY A 647 -29.62 10.85 -7.93
C GLY A 647 -28.27 10.60 -8.61
N THR A 648 -28.16 9.58 -9.47
CA THR A 648 -26.92 9.29 -10.19
C THR A 648 -26.61 10.41 -11.17
N LYS A 649 -25.36 10.89 -11.15
CA LYS A 649 -24.84 11.83 -12.14
C LYS A 649 -24.06 11.06 -13.19
N ALA A 650 -24.19 11.48 -14.45
CA ALA A 650 -23.43 10.93 -15.56
C ALA A 650 -22.74 12.04 -16.37
N TYR A 651 -21.49 11.80 -16.79
CA TYR A 651 -20.74 12.73 -17.64
C TYR A 651 -19.89 11.98 -18.67
N LEU A 652 -19.55 12.66 -19.77
CA LEU A 652 -18.69 12.12 -20.82
C LEU A 652 -17.24 12.54 -20.59
N GLU A 653 -16.34 11.57 -20.47
CA GLU A 653 -14.89 11.78 -20.40
C GLU A 653 -14.27 11.46 -21.78
N PRO A 654 -13.59 12.42 -22.44
CA PRO A 654 -13.06 12.21 -23.79
C PRO A 654 -11.87 11.24 -23.78
N LEU A 655 -11.82 10.35 -24.78
CA LEU A 655 -10.67 9.46 -25.04
C LEU A 655 -9.75 9.96 -26.15
N SER A 656 -10.23 10.86 -26.99
CA SER A 656 -9.51 11.38 -28.15
C SER A 656 -10.06 12.75 -28.51
N PRO A 657 -9.24 13.66 -29.07
CA PRO A 657 -9.74 14.91 -29.63
C PRO A 657 -10.60 14.68 -30.88
N GLN A 658 -10.55 13.48 -31.47
CA GLN A 658 -11.41 13.05 -32.57
C GLN A 658 -12.48 12.09 -32.06
N VAL A 659 -13.74 12.42 -32.33
CA VAL A 659 -14.89 11.58 -32.02
C VAL A 659 -15.47 11.01 -33.32
N PRO A 660 -15.97 9.76 -33.37
CA PRO A 660 -16.60 9.19 -34.56
C PRO A 660 -17.69 10.09 -35.15
N ALA A 661 -17.83 10.11 -36.49
CA ALA A 661 -18.81 10.97 -37.18
C ALA A 661 -20.27 10.72 -36.76
N THR A 662 -20.57 9.50 -36.29
CA THR A 662 -21.86 9.10 -35.69
C THR A 662 -22.19 9.83 -34.39
N CYS A 663 -21.22 10.45 -33.72
CA CYS A 663 -21.44 11.35 -32.58
C CYS A 663 -21.71 12.80 -32.98
N ALA A 664 -21.25 13.22 -34.16
CA ALA A 664 -21.19 14.63 -34.54
C ALA A 664 -22.57 15.24 -34.86
N ALA A 665 -23.60 14.40 -35.05
CA ALA A 665 -24.95 14.86 -35.36
C ALA A 665 -25.80 15.20 -34.12
N ASP A 666 -25.52 14.64 -32.93
CA ASP A 666 -26.47 14.67 -31.79
C ASP A 666 -25.87 14.97 -30.40
N LEU A 667 -24.57 15.27 -30.27
CA LEU A 667 -23.99 15.69 -28.99
C LEU A 667 -24.15 17.21 -28.77
N GLN A 668 -25.40 17.69 -28.66
CA GLN A 668 -25.62 18.79 -27.73
C GLN A 668 -25.61 18.20 -26.31
N PRO A 669 -24.83 18.75 -25.36
CA PRO A 669 -24.79 18.25 -24.00
C PRO A 669 -26.14 18.52 -23.31
N GLN A 670 -27.08 17.58 -23.42
CA GLN A 670 -28.33 17.53 -22.67
C GLN A 670 -28.35 16.40 -21.64
N LEU A 671 -27.19 15.94 -21.17
CA LEU A 671 -27.08 15.15 -19.95
C LEU A 671 -26.36 16.00 -18.90
N CYS A 672 -27.15 16.55 -17.97
CA CYS A 672 -26.79 17.34 -16.79
C CYS A 672 -26.05 18.69 -17.01
N LYS A 673 -26.82 19.77 -17.20
CA LYS A 673 -26.44 21.09 -16.68
C LYS A 673 -26.91 21.22 -15.24
N CYS A 674 -26.05 20.89 -14.29
CA CYS A 674 -26.01 21.55 -12.99
C CYS A 674 -24.58 22.05 -12.78
N LYS A 675 -24.26 23.19 -13.40
CA LYS A 675 -23.15 24.03 -12.95
C LYS A 675 -23.58 24.65 -11.62
N GLY A 676 -22.67 24.61 -10.66
CA GLY A 676 -22.92 25.03 -9.28
C GLY A 676 -23.26 26.52 -9.15
N ASP A 677 -24.03 26.77 -8.10
CA ASP A 677 -23.78 27.85 -7.14
C ASP A 677 -23.43 27.18 -5.80
#